data_AF-A0A0D1Z3F7-F1
#
_entry.id   AF-A0A0D1Z3F7-F1
#
_cell.length_a   1.000
_cell.length_b   1.000
_cell.length_c   1.000
_cell.angle_alpha   90.00
_cell.angle_beta   90.00
_cell.angle_gamma   90.00
#
_symmetry.space_group_name_H-M   'P 1'
#
loop_
_entity.id
_entity.type
_entity.pdbx_description
1 polymer ?
#
loop_
_entity_poly.entity_id
_entity_poly.type
_entity_poly.pdbx_seq_one_letter_code
_entity_poly.pdbx_strand_id
1 'polypeptide(L)'
;MEKKDEDLGAVKMDRMQVLQEARIFNTSPVSPRRCRVLLTKLSLLLMQGEVYNSNEATNLFFGISKLFSSKDPSLRQMSYVVLKELTRSAEDIIMITSSIMKDMAVSSDVIYRANAVRAIIRVIDGSTAQAIERPLKTALVDKNPSVSTAALASSYHLLPIAKDLVRRWTNEIASAIEGGKSTGGMFSFGGSSAMVPPQSSYQAQYLAIGLLYELRRTDRMALVKMLQQYSQPGAIKSAPATVILVRLAAKLANDEPSMKTPMMTLLDSFLRHKSEMVNFEAAKALINFPDLPDAQAQNVIHVLQLFLTSPRNVTKFSAIRLLNTFAQFKPEAVRAANQDIESLITSSNRSIATFAITTLLRTGTESSLDRLLKQVTSLLSETEDSLKVTVVEAIRTLALKYPAKQAAMATFLGTSLREEGGFEYKRAIVEALFDLIKFIPESKKDCLAILSEYIEDCEYSKLATRILHLLGQEGPLSDSPSKFIRTIYNRISLENAVVRAAAVQALGKFGLSNPELRESIRVLLTRCLGDTDDECRDRAALNLRLIADSEDQEMAKRFLRNDSMFSLPVLEHQLVMYVTADPETFKQPFDLSKVPVVSRDQADAEERTKKLTAATPTLKAPSAGPKSSKPSAEQSAAAANAAQQKYAEELQRIPEIAAYGNLLKSSLPVELTESETEYVVSVVKHIFKEAVVLQFDIKNTLDATVLTDVTVVSTPVDEEESAFEEDFIIPAAALKTNEPGVVYVAFKKTGTAFAASTFSNILKFTSKEIDPTTNEPEEAGYEDEYQVEDLDLTGADYVVPAYAGSFENVWEQSNGEEASETLQLSNMKSIAEAVEQLAKALSLQPLEGTDIPMNTSTHTLKLYGKTVTGGKVAAMVRMAYSAKTGVTVQIKCRSEEEGVAPLIIGSVA
;
A
#
# COMPACT_ATOMS: atom_id res chain seq x y z
N MET A 1 27.22 5.14 43.29
CA MET A 1 28.63 4.70 43.17
C MET A 1 29.12 5.07 41.77
N GLU A 2 29.10 6.35 41.43
CA GLU A 2 29.50 6.85 40.11
C GLU A 2 30.53 7.95 40.33
N LYS A 3 31.82 7.58 40.27
CA LYS A 3 32.95 8.53 40.19
C LYS A 3 34.30 7.81 39.96
N LYS A 4 34.33 6.77 39.12
CA LYS A 4 35.58 6.04 38.82
C LYS A 4 35.78 5.57 37.37
N ASP A 5 34.94 6.02 36.42
CA ASP A 5 35.05 5.61 35.01
C ASP A 5 35.44 6.75 34.04
N GLU A 6 35.81 7.95 34.53
CA GLU A 6 36.27 9.07 33.67
C GLU A 6 37.78 9.04 33.37
N ASP A 7 38.55 8.10 33.93
CA ASP A 7 40.02 8.02 33.78
C ASP A 7 40.51 6.98 32.76
N LEU A 8 39.67 6.53 31.83
CA LEU A 8 40.14 5.92 30.58
C LEU A 8 40.28 7.01 29.52
N GLY A 9 41.18 7.97 29.79
CA GLY A 9 41.59 8.96 28.82
C GLY A 9 41.95 8.28 27.51
N ALA A 10 41.35 8.74 26.41
CA ALA A 10 41.76 8.36 25.07
C ALA A 10 43.28 8.56 24.98
N VAL A 11 44.02 7.46 24.91
CA VAL A 11 45.48 7.48 24.80
C VAL A 11 45.79 8.19 23.48
N LYS A 12 46.07 9.50 23.53
CA LYS A 12 46.57 10.25 22.39
C LYS A 12 47.97 9.73 22.11
N MET A 13 48.06 8.82 21.15
CA MET A 13 49.33 8.25 20.71
C MET A 13 49.86 9.12 19.58
N ASP A 14 51.14 9.49 19.62
CA ASP A 14 51.76 10.22 18.53
C ASP A 14 52.10 9.24 17.38
N ARG A 15 51.45 9.44 16.23
CA ARG A 15 51.67 8.68 14.98
C ARG A 15 53.15 8.55 14.64
N MET A 16 53.90 9.65 14.74
CA MET A 16 55.30 9.69 14.34
C MET A 16 56.17 8.86 15.29
N GLN A 17 55.87 8.88 16.58
CA GLN A 17 56.53 8.04 17.57
C GLN A 17 56.25 6.55 17.31
N VAL A 18 54.99 6.18 17.04
CA VAL A 18 54.61 4.79 16.76
C VAL A 18 55.26 4.26 15.47
N LEU A 19 55.37 5.10 14.42
CA LEU A 19 56.09 4.77 13.18
C LEU A 19 57.60 4.58 13.40
N GLN A 20 58.22 5.38 14.26
CA GLN A 20 59.63 5.21 14.61
C GLN A 20 59.86 3.93 15.42
N GLU A 21 58.98 3.65 16.39
CA GLU A 21 59.00 2.41 17.18
C GLU A 21 58.80 1.17 16.28
N ALA A 22 58.08 1.27 15.16
CA ALA A 22 57.83 0.18 14.21
C ALA A 22 59.09 -0.43 13.57
N ARG A 23 60.24 0.26 13.65
CA ARG A 23 61.54 -0.31 13.26
C ARG A 23 61.92 -1.56 14.06
N ILE A 24 61.34 -1.75 15.25
CA ILE A 24 61.54 -2.95 16.09
C ILE A 24 61.16 -4.23 15.32
N PHE A 25 60.22 -4.17 14.37
CA PHE A 25 59.82 -5.33 13.56
C PHE A 25 60.95 -5.90 12.69
N ASN A 26 62.00 -5.11 12.43
CA ASN A 26 63.17 -5.55 11.66
C ASN A 26 64.29 -6.16 12.51
N THR A 27 64.16 -6.17 13.84
CA THR A 27 65.21 -6.70 14.73
C THR A 27 65.15 -8.22 14.83
N SER A 28 66.31 -8.89 14.82
CA SER A 28 66.44 -10.33 15.02
C SER A 28 67.35 -10.60 16.23
N PRO A 29 66.90 -11.35 17.27
CA PRO A 29 65.62 -12.06 17.39
C PRO A 29 64.43 -11.14 17.76
N VAL A 30 63.25 -11.47 17.23
CA VAL A 30 62.00 -10.71 17.45
C VAL A 30 61.49 -10.93 18.89
N SER A 31 61.19 -9.84 19.62
CA SER A 31 60.55 -9.91 20.93
C SER A 31 59.01 -9.87 20.83
N PRO A 32 58.27 -10.97 21.12
CA PRO A 32 56.82 -11.03 20.85
C PRO A 32 55.99 -10.05 21.68
N ARG A 33 56.34 -9.85 22.96
CA ARG A 33 55.59 -8.95 23.86
C ARG A 33 55.65 -7.48 23.40
N ARG A 34 56.85 -6.98 23.05
CA ARG A 34 57.00 -5.58 22.60
C ARG A 34 56.34 -5.36 21.24
N CYS A 35 56.48 -6.30 20.30
CA CYS A 35 55.84 -6.20 18.99
C CYS A 35 54.30 -6.23 19.11
N ARG A 36 53.73 -7.02 20.02
CA ARG A 36 52.28 -7.03 20.28
C ARG A 36 51.79 -5.67 20.79
N VAL A 37 52.46 -5.09 21.79
CA VAL A 37 52.10 -3.76 22.32
C VAL A 37 52.11 -2.74 21.19
N LEU A 38 53.15 -2.76 20.34
CA LEU A 38 53.28 -1.84 19.23
C LEU A 38 52.21 -2.04 18.14
N LEU A 39 51.88 -3.29 17.80
CA LEU A 39 50.77 -3.59 16.91
C LEU A 39 49.42 -3.12 17.49
N THR A 40 49.23 -3.18 18.82
CA THR A 40 48.04 -2.61 19.47
C THR A 40 48.00 -1.10 19.32
N LYS A 41 49.12 -0.40 19.49
CA LYS A 41 49.21 1.05 19.24
C LYS A 41 48.84 1.38 17.79
N LEU A 42 49.41 0.66 16.83
CA LEU A 42 49.11 0.83 15.40
C LEU A 42 47.62 0.57 15.09
N SER A 43 47.04 -0.48 15.65
CA SER A 43 45.62 -0.80 15.47
C SER A 43 44.71 0.28 16.06
N LEU A 44 45.09 0.89 17.18
CA LEU A 44 44.34 1.98 17.81
C LEU A 44 44.35 3.24 16.94
N LEU A 45 45.51 3.61 16.37
CA LEU A 45 45.62 4.71 15.41
C LEU A 45 44.76 4.49 14.16
N LEU A 46 44.77 3.26 13.62
CA LEU A 46 43.92 2.89 12.48
C LEU A 46 42.42 2.99 12.80
N MET A 47 41.99 2.52 13.98
CA MET A 47 40.58 2.61 14.40
C MET A 47 40.13 4.05 14.71
N GLN A 48 41.05 4.94 15.08
CA GLN A 48 40.80 6.37 15.25
C GLN A 48 40.67 7.12 13.91
N GLY A 49 40.88 6.44 12.77
CA GLY A 49 40.71 7.01 11.43
C GLY A 49 41.97 7.64 10.85
N GLU A 50 43.15 7.40 11.42
CA GLU A 50 44.40 7.86 10.81
C GLU A 50 44.73 7.10 9.52
N VAL A 51 45.04 7.84 8.45
CA VAL A 51 45.42 7.30 7.15
C VAL A 51 46.94 7.38 6.97
N TYR A 52 47.55 6.26 6.63
CA TYR A 52 48.97 6.17 6.27
C TYR A 52 49.17 6.41 4.77
N ASN A 53 50.24 7.09 4.41
CA ASN A 53 50.63 7.25 2.99
C ASN A 53 51.07 5.90 2.42
N SER A 54 50.96 5.69 1.10
CA SER A 54 51.28 4.41 0.45
C SER A 54 52.68 3.87 0.82
N ASN A 55 53.69 4.74 0.81
CA ASN A 55 55.07 4.38 1.19
C ASN A 55 55.20 3.96 2.67
N GLU A 56 54.49 4.63 3.58
CA GLU A 56 54.52 4.30 5.02
C GLU A 56 53.78 3.01 5.30
N ALA A 57 52.60 2.83 4.69
CA ALA A 57 51.80 1.62 4.78
C ALA A 57 52.57 0.41 4.25
N THR A 58 53.25 0.57 3.11
CA THR A 58 54.08 -0.48 2.48
C THR A 58 55.28 -0.86 3.35
N ASN A 59 55.99 0.12 3.93
CA ASN A 59 57.09 -0.15 4.85
C ASN A 59 56.64 -0.84 6.14
N LEU A 60 55.52 -0.41 6.72
CA LEU A 60 54.89 -1.07 7.87
C LEU A 60 54.46 -2.49 7.51
N PHE A 61 53.86 -2.67 6.33
CA PHE A 61 53.42 -3.96 5.83
C PHE A 61 54.58 -4.96 5.73
N PHE A 62 55.73 -4.57 5.15
CA PHE A 62 56.93 -5.41 5.10
C PHE A 62 57.59 -5.63 6.47
N GLY A 63 57.53 -4.66 7.37
CA GLY A 63 57.96 -4.86 8.75
C GLY A 63 57.14 -5.93 9.44
N ILE A 64 55.81 -5.86 9.32
CA ILE A 64 54.87 -6.81 9.94
C ILE A 64 54.98 -8.20 9.32
N SER A 65 55.24 -8.31 8.01
CA SER A 65 55.38 -9.60 7.34
C SER A 65 56.55 -10.44 7.90
N LYS A 66 57.63 -9.81 8.36
CA LYS A 66 58.75 -10.50 9.03
C LYS A 66 58.38 -11.14 10.36
N LEU A 67 57.32 -10.65 11.03
CA LEU A 67 56.83 -11.19 12.31
C LEU A 67 56.24 -12.60 12.16
N PHE A 68 55.90 -13.03 10.94
CA PHE A 68 55.43 -14.40 10.65
C PHE A 68 56.49 -15.48 10.91
N SER A 69 57.77 -15.11 11.03
CA SER A 69 58.84 -16.01 11.46
C SER A 69 58.68 -16.50 12.91
N SER A 70 58.01 -15.72 13.77
CA SER A 70 57.74 -16.08 15.16
C SER A 70 56.71 -17.21 15.26
N LYS A 71 56.89 -18.12 16.22
CA LYS A 71 55.93 -19.20 16.55
C LYS A 71 54.89 -18.78 17.59
N ASP A 72 54.91 -17.54 18.09
CA ASP A 72 53.97 -17.05 19.12
C ASP A 72 52.56 -16.84 18.55
N PRO A 73 51.51 -17.53 19.07
CA PRO A 73 50.19 -17.45 18.46
C PRO A 73 49.53 -16.08 18.55
N SER A 74 49.69 -15.40 19.69
CA SER A 74 49.08 -14.09 19.91
C SER A 74 49.70 -13.00 19.05
N LEU A 75 51.03 -13.03 18.84
CA LEU A 75 51.70 -12.12 17.92
C LEU A 75 51.22 -12.33 16.48
N ARG A 76 51.11 -13.59 16.04
CA ARG A 76 50.61 -13.90 14.69
C ARG A 76 49.17 -13.42 14.48
N GLN A 77 48.27 -13.66 15.44
CA GLN A 77 46.90 -13.16 15.39
C GLN A 77 46.84 -11.64 15.22
N MET A 78 47.63 -10.91 16.03
CA MET A 78 47.68 -9.45 15.94
C MET A 78 48.26 -8.98 14.61
N SER A 79 49.27 -9.69 14.10
CA SER A 79 49.86 -9.42 12.78
C SER A 79 48.82 -9.58 11.68
N TYR A 80 47.97 -10.63 11.71
CA TYR A 80 46.88 -10.82 10.75
C TYR A 80 45.83 -9.70 10.79
N VAL A 81 45.52 -9.13 11.97
CA VAL A 81 44.54 -8.04 12.10
C VAL A 81 45.07 -6.75 11.47
N VAL A 82 46.26 -6.31 11.90
CA VAL A 82 46.85 -5.05 11.40
C VAL A 82 47.17 -5.16 9.91
N LEU A 83 47.61 -6.33 9.44
CA LEU A 83 47.91 -6.54 8.03
C LEU A 83 46.68 -6.41 7.14
N LYS A 84 45.51 -6.94 7.55
CA LYS A 84 44.27 -6.80 6.78
C LYS A 84 43.86 -5.35 6.58
N GLU A 85 44.05 -4.50 7.59
CA GLU A 85 43.71 -3.07 7.51
C GLU A 85 44.68 -2.32 6.59
N LEU A 86 45.99 -2.60 6.70
CA LEU A 86 47.02 -1.98 5.85
C LEU A 86 46.98 -2.42 4.39
N THR A 87 46.30 -3.54 4.07
CA THR A 87 46.20 -4.10 2.71
C THR A 87 45.47 -3.17 1.73
N ARG A 88 44.67 -2.20 2.21
CA ARG A 88 44.01 -1.22 1.34
C ARG A 88 44.91 -0.09 0.86
N SER A 89 46.01 0.16 1.59
CA SER A 89 46.88 1.33 1.39
C SER A 89 48.31 0.96 1.00
N ALA A 90 48.71 -0.32 1.10
CA ALA A 90 50.04 -0.79 0.77
C ALA A 90 50.15 -1.28 -0.68
N GLU A 91 51.34 -1.21 -1.26
CA GLU A 91 51.69 -1.75 -2.58
C GLU A 91 52.48 -3.07 -2.43
N ASP A 92 52.63 -3.85 -3.51
CA ASP A 92 53.39 -5.11 -3.57
C ASP A 92 53.00 -6.18 -2.52
N ILE A 93 51.71 -6.19 -2.16
CA ILE A 93 51.10 -7.03 -1.12
C ILE A 93 51.27 -8.55 -1.41
N ILE A 94 51.43 -8.93 -2.69
CA ILE A 94 51.55 -10.32 -3.14
C ILE A 94 52.72 -11.06 -2.46
N MET A 95 53.78 -10.36 -2.04
CA MET A 95 54.96 -10.99 -1.42
C MET A 95 54.66 -11.80 -0.15
N ILE A 96 53.60 -11.48 0.60
CA ILE A 96 53.25 -12.23 1.83
C ILE A 96 52.38 -13.47 1.56
N THR A 97 51.83 -13.62 0.35
CA THR A 97 50.91 -14.72 0.02
C THR A 97 51.50 -16.10 0.36
N SER A 98 52.78 -16.33 0.06
CA SER A 98 53.51 -17.57 0.39
C SER A 98 53.57 -17.85 1.90
N SER A 99 53.78 -16.82 2.72
CA SER A 99 53.84 -16.92 4.18
C SER A 99 52.47 -17.23 4.78
N ILE A 100 51.41 -16.61 4.25
CA ILE A 100 50.03 -16.90 4.67
C ILE A 100 49.59 -18.29 4.18
N MET A 101 49.94 -18.69 2.96
CA MET A 101 49.64 -20.03 2.42
C MET A 101 50.28 -21.16 3.23
N LYS A 102 51.50 -20.95 3.76
CA LYS A 102 52.15 -21.91 4.66
C LYS A 102 51.33 -22.15 5.93
N ASP A 103 50.74 -21.09 6.48
CA ASP A 103 49.88 -21.17 7.66
C ASP A 103 48.49 -21.80 7.35
N MET A 104 48.08 -21.87 6.08
CA MET A 104 46.86 -22.56 5.65
C MET A 104 47.00 -24.09 5.54
N ALA A 105 48.24 -24.61 5.57
CA ALA A 105 48.51 -26.04 5.43
C ALA A 105 47.85 -26.85 6.57
N VAL A 106 47.48 -28.11 6.28
CA VAL A 106 46.81 -29.00 7.24
C VAL A 106 47.69 -29.31 8.46
N SER A 107 49.02 -29.24 8.31
CA SER A 107 50.00 -29.45 9.38
C SER A 107 50.13 -28.25 10.34
N SER A 108 49.56 -27.10 10.01
CA SER A 108 49.64 -25.88 10.80
C SER A 108 48.60 -25.88 11.92
N ASP A 109 48.85 -25.14 13.00
CA ASP A 109 47.92 -25.00 14.11
C ASP A 109 46.55 -24.50 13.60
N VAL A 110 45.46 -25.06 14.16
CA VAL A 110 44.08 -24.73 13.80
C VAL A 110 43.83 -23.22 13.88
N ILE A 111 44.42 -22.57 14.90
CA ILE A 111 44.30 -21.14 15.14
C ILE A 111 44.95 -20.34 13.99
N TYR A 112 46.09 -20.81 13.46
CA TYR A 112 46.76 -20.18 12.34
C TYR A 112 45.98 -20.37 11.06
N ARG A 113 45.51 -21.59 10.82
CA ARG A 113 44.79 -21.94 9.60
C ARG A 113 43.52 -21.14 9.42
N ALA A 114 42.67 -21.02 10.45
CA ALA A 114 41.44 -20.24 10.35
C ALA A 114 41.70 -18.74 10.13
N ASN A 115 42.75 -18.18 10.75
CA ASN A 115 43.08 -16.76 10.60
C ASN A 115 43.77 -16.45 9.28
N ALA A 116 44.65 -17.34 8.81
CA ALA A 116 45.31 -17.28 7.52
C ALA A 116 44.29 -17.32 6.38
N VAL A 117 43.32 -18.25 6.43
CA VAL A 117 42.22 -18.33 5.46
C VAL A 117 41.44 -17.01 5.37
N ARG A 118 41.11 -16.37 6.51
CA ARG A 118 40.42 -15.06 6.51
C ARG A 118 41.28 -13.89 6.04
N ALA A 119 42.61 -13.99 6.16
CA ALA A 119 43.53 -12.93 5.78
C ALA A 119 43.87 -12.97 4.29
N ILE A 120 44.06 -14.16 3.75
CA ILE A 120 44.56 -14.31 2.38
C ILE A 120 43.63 -13.73 1.33
N ILE A 121 42.31 -13.80 1.54
CA ILE A 121 41.32 -13.26 0.58
C ILE A 121 41.23 -11.74 0.59
N ARG A 122 41.73 -11.08 1.62
CA ARG A 122 41.88 -9.61 1.60
C ARG A 122 43.12 -9.17 0.83
N VAL A 123 44.12 -10.04 0.75
CA VAL A 123 45.43 -9.79 0.12
C VAL A 123 45.45 -10.16 -1.37
N ILE A 124 44.61 -11.09 -1.79
CA ILE A 124 44.60 -11.65 -3.15
C ILE A 124 43.76 -10.81 -4.11
N ASP A 125 44.22 -10.79 -5.36
CA ASP A 125 43.57 -10.24 -6.54
C ASP A 125 43.09 -11.35 -7.51
N GLY A 126 42.40 -10.97 -8.59
CA GLY A 126 41.86 -11.94 -9.56
C GLY A 126 42.93 -12.81 -10.24
N SER A 127 44.14 -12.28 -10.43
CA SER A 127 45.24 -12.98 -11.11
C SER A 127 45.84 -14.10 -10.25
N THR A 128 45.90 -13.92 -8.93
CA THR A 128 46.51 -14.89 -7.99
C THR A 128 45.48 -15.81 -7.31
N ALA A 129 44.19 -15.63 -7.59
CA ALA A 129 43.09 -16.41 -6.99
C ALA A 129 43.20 -17.93 -7.24
N GLN A 130 43.78 -18.36 -8.37
CA GLN A 130 43.94 -19.79 -8.67
C GLN A 130 44.93 -20.50 -7.73
N ALA A 131 45.94 -19.78 -7.24
CA ALA A 131 46.98 -20.36 -6.36
C ALA A 131 46.41 -20.82 -5.00
N ILE A 132 45.32 -20.20 -4.54
CA ILE A 132 44.65 -20.55 -3.27
C ILE A 132 43.53 -21.58 -3.40
N GLU A 133 43.22 -22.05 -4.62
CA GLU A 133 42.11 -22.98 -4.88
C GLU A 133 42.23 -24.25 -4.04
N ARG A 134 43.39 -24.93 -4.13
CA ARG A 134 43.62 -26.19 -3.42
C ARG A 134 43.61 -26.02 -1.89
N PRO A 135 44.36 -25.06 -1.29
CA PRO A 135 44.26 -24.79 0.14
C PRO A 135 42.83 -24.51 0.62
N LEU A 136 42.04 -23.71 -0.11
CA LEU A 136 40.66 -23.40 0.27
C LEU A 136 39.73 -24.61 0.18
N LYS A 137 39.81 -25.43 -0.87
CA LYS A 137 39.05 -26.69 -0.97
C LYS A 137 39.29 -27.59 0.25
N THR A 138 40.55 -27.73 0.68
CA THR A 138 40.88 -28.53 1.87
C THR A 138 40.34 -27.91 3.17
N ALA A 139 40.24 -26.58 3.24
CA ALA A 139 39.70 -25.87 4.40
C ALA A 139 38.17 -25.95 4.46
N LEU A 140 37.47 -26.01 3.32
CA LEU A 140 36.00 -26.16 3.26
C LEU A 140 35.52 -27.49 3.86
N VAL A 141 36.18 -28.58 3.50
CA VAL A 141 35.85 -29.95 3.95
C VAL A 141 36.48 -30.28 5.31
N ASP A 142 37.17 -29.33 5.95
CA ASP A 142 37.87 -29.57 7.21
C ASP A 142 36.92 -29.99 8.34
N LYS A 143 37.36 -30.91 9.20
CA LYS A 143 36.57 -31.39 10.34
C LYS A 143 36.37 -30.31 11.40
N ASN A 144 37.29 -29.36 11.51
CA ASN A 144 37.20 -28.28 12.48
C ASN A 144 36.19 -27.20 12.02
N PRO A 145 35.13 -26.92 12.80
CA PRO A 145 34.14 -25.90 12.45
C PRO A 145 34.75 -24.51 12.21
N SER A 146 35.80 -24.14 12.94
CA SER A 146 36.41 -22.80 12.85
C SER A 146 37.10 -22.56 11.51
N VAL A 147 37.79 -23.58 10.99
CA VAL A 147 38.49 -23.53 9.70
C VAL A 147 37.49 -23.57 8.55
N SER A 148 36.49 -24.45 8.63
CA SER A 148 35.45 -24.54 7.60
C SER A 148 34.58 -23.29 7.52
N THR A 149 34.15 -22.73 8.65
CA THR A 149 33.38 -21.48 8.69
C THR A 149 34.21 -20.32 8.16
N ALA A 150 35.51 -20.26 8.51
CA ALA A 150 36.43 -19.28 7.95
C ALA A 150 36.53 -19.42 6.43
N ALA A 151 36.64 -20.64 5.90
CA ALA A 151 36.71 -20.93 4.47
C ALA A 151 35.40 -20.60 3.73
N LEU A 152 34.24 -20.89 4.32
CA LEU A 152 32.94 -20.55 3.74
C LEU A 152 32.71 -19.03 3.68
N ALA A 153 32.98 -18.31 4.76
CA ALA A 153 32.89 -16.84 4.79
C ALA A 153 33.88 -16.19 3.79
N SER A 154 35.06 -16.78 3.72
CA SER A 154 36.10 -16.45 2.75
C SER A 154 35.63 -16.62 1.30
N SER A 155 34.94 -17.71 0.97
CA SER A 155 34.38 -17.93 -0.36
C SER A 155 33.37 -16.84 -0.76
N TYR A 156 32.59 -16.27 0.17
CA TYR A 156 31.72 -15.13 -0.14
C TYR A 156 32.49 -13.88 -0.56
N HIS A 157 33.58 -13.57 0.14
CA HIS A 157 34.44 -12.43 -0.22
C HIS A 157 35.17 -12.62 -1.56
N LEU A 158 35.32 -13.87 -2.01
CA LEU A 158 35.93 -14.20 -3.29
C LEU A 158 34.94 -14.13 -4.47
N LEU A 159 33.62 -14.17 -4.23
CA LEU A 159 32.60 -14.13 -5.30
C LEU A 159 32.73 -12.91 -6.24
N PRO A 160 33.01 -11.67 -5.77
CA PRO A 160 33.19 -10.51 -6.65
C PRO A 160 34.49 -10.57 -7.47
N ILE A 161 35.49 -11.32 -7.01
CA ILE A 161 36.84 -11.36 -7.61
C ILE A 161 36.97 -12.53 -8.60
N ALA A 162 36.49 -13.72 -8.22
CA ALA A 162 36.68 -14.96 -8.98
C ALA A 162 35.47 -15.91 -8.84
N LYS A 163 34.30 -15.50 -9.38
CA LYS A 163 33.05 -16.26 -9.28
C LYS A 163 33.13 -17.68 -9.87
N ASP A 164 33.76 -17.85 -11.03
CA ASP A 164 33.87 -19.15 -11.72
C ASP A 164 34.74 -20.15 -10.97
N LEU A 165 35.70 -19.65 -10.19
CA LEU A 165 36.53 -20.47 -9.31
C LEU A 165 35.67 -21.06 -8.18
N VAL A 166 34.87 -20.22 -7.50
CA VAL A 166 34.00 -20.64 -6.40
C VAL A 166 32.89 -21.58 -6.87
N ARG A 167 32.35 -21.39 -8.09
CA ARG A 167 31.31 -22.26 -8.67
C ARG A 167 31.77 -23.72 -8.78
N ARG A 168 33.07 -23.96 -9.02
CA ARG A 168 33.66 -25.31 -9.07
C ARG A 168 33.70 -26.01 -7.71
N TRP A 169 33.45 -25.30 -6.60
CA TRP A 169 33.52 -25.84 -5.24
C TRP A 169 32.17 -26.31 -4.70
N THR A 170 31.16 -26.42 -5.56
CA THR A 170 29.77 -26.73 -5.18
C THR A 170 29.65 -28.03 -4.38
N ASN A 171 30.45 -29.06 -4.71
CA ASN A 171 30.43 -30.35 -4.02
C ASN A 171 31.07 -30.25 -2.63
N GLU A 172 32.18 -29.55 -2.51
CA GLU A 172 32.86 -29.30 -1.24
C GLU A 172 31.98 -28.45 -0.30
N ILE A 173 31.27 -27.45 -0.84
CA ILE A 173 30.29 -26.65 -0.09
C ILE A 173 29.13 -27.53 0.38
N ALA A 174 28.59 -28.42 -0.47
CA ALA A 174 27.52 -29.34 -0.10
C ALA A 174 27.96 -30.30 1.02
N SER A 175 29.20 -30.81 0.97
CA SER A 175 29.75 -31.67 2.03
C SER A 175 29.82 -30.97 3.41
N ALA A 176 29.94 -29.64 3.43
CA ALA A 176 29.93 -28.86 4.66
C ALA A 176 28.53 -28.74 5.29
N ILE A 177 27.46 -29.07 4.55
CA ILE A 177 26.07 -29.11 5.04
C ILE A 177 25.81 -30.46 5.72
N GLU A 178 26.21 -31.56 5.06
CA GLU A 178 26.00 -32.94 5.53
C GLU A 178 26.93 -33.30 6.70
N GLY A 179 28.13 -32.72 6.73
CA GLY A 179 29.08 -32.90 7.81
C GLY A 179 28.55 -32.33 9.13
N GLY A 180 28.04 -33.18 10.01
CA GLY A 180 27.88 -32.86 11.42
C GLY A 180 29.25 -32.63 12.05
N LYS A 181 29.80 -31.41 11.94
CA LYS A 181 31.11 -31.06 12.49
C LYS A 181 30.99 -30.96 14.01
N SER A 182 31.07 -32.10 14.67
CA SER A 182 31.18 -32.17 16.11
C SER A 182 32.57 -31.70 16.52
N THR A 183 32.63 -30.81 17.50
CA THR A 183 33.83 -30.67 18.33
C THR A 183 33.96 -31.97 19.13
N GLY A 184 34.64 -32.97 18.55
CA GLY A 184 34.95 -34.22 19.22
C GLY A 184 35.74 -33.95 20.50
N GLY A 185 35.20 -34.37 21.64
CA GLY A 185 35.91 -34.40 22.90
C GLY A 185 37.05 -35.43 22.84
N MET A 186 38.23 -35.03 23.31
CA MET A 186 39.33 -35.94 23.64
C MET A 186 40.22 -35.27 24.70
N PHE A 187 39.97 -35.64 25.97
CA PHE A 187 40.86 -35.63 27.14
C PHE A 187 41.98 -34.56 27.28
N SER A 188 41.79 -33.64 28.23
CA SER A 188 42.87 -33.11 29.08
C SER A 188 42.49 -33.35 30.53
N PHE A 189 43.11 -34.36 31.14
CA PHE A 189 43.01 -34.64 32.57
C PHE A 189 43.90 -33.65 33.33
N GLY A 190 43.31 -32.85 34.23
CA GLY A 190 44.03 -32.02 35.21
C GLY A 190 44.01 -30.52 34.92
N GLY A 191 43.27 -29.75 35.74
CA GLY A 191 43.36 -28.29 35.81
C GLY A 191 42.00 -27.60 35.79
N SER A 192 41.58 -27.12 36.96
CA SER A 192 40.37 -26.32 37.20
C SER A 192 40.21 -25.15 36.23
N SER A 193 39.24 -25.22 35.32
CA SER A 193 38.63 -24.08 34.62
C SER A 193 37.25 -24.45 34.06
N ALA A 194 36.34 -23.48 34.09
CA ALA A 194 34.88 -23.59 34.07
C ALA A 194 34.26 -24.46 32.95
N MET A 195 33.13 -25.10 33.29
CA MET A 195 32.17 -25.73 32.39
C MET A 195 31.77 -24.78 31.24
N VAL A 196 32.16 -25.11 30.01
CA VAL A 196 31.48 -24.62 28.80
C VAL A 196 30.89 -25.85 28.10
N PRO A 197 29.55 -25.97 27.97
CA PRO A 197 28.95 -27.10 27.26
C PRO A 197 29.36 -27.08 25.77
N PRO A 198 29.55 -28.24 25.13
CA PRO A 198 29.98 -28.32 23.73
C PRO A 198 28.88 -27.77 22.81
N GLN A 199 29.00 -26.52 22.41
CA GLN A 199 28.15 -25.90 21.39
C GLN A 199 28.60 -26.44 20.01
N SER A 200 27.82 -27.36 19.44
CA SER A 200 27.97 -27.73 18.03
C SER A 200 27.59 -26.53 17.16
N SER A 201 28.59 -25.83 16.61
CA SER A 201 28.34 -24.69 15.74
C SER A 201 27.88 -25.17 14.37
N TYR A 202 26.56 -25.23 14.16
CA TYR A 202 25.95 -25.45 12.84
C TYR A 202 25.99 -24.17 11.95
N GLN A 203 26.84 -23.21 12.28
CA GLN A 203 27.02 -21.97 11.51
C GLN A 203 27.60 -22.24 10.12
N ALA A 204 28.40 -23.30 9.97
CA ALA A 204 28.87 -23.77 8.68
C ALA A 204 27.71 -24.15 7.73
N GLN A 205 26.64 -24.79 8.25
CA GLN A 205 25.46 -25.13 7.45
C GLN A 205 24.75 -23.88 6.92
N TYR A 206 24.61 -22.84 7.75
CA TYR A 206 24.02 -21.56 7.36
C TYR A 206 24.80 -20.89 6.22
N LEU A 207 26.11 -20.75 6.38
CA LEU A 207 26.96 -20.12 5.37
C LEU A 207 26.98 -20.93 4.08
N ALA A 208 27.06 -22.26 4.16
CA ALA A 208 27.07 -23.14 3.00
C ALA A 208 25.75 -23.09 2.21
N ILE A 209 24.60 -23.11 2.88
CA ILE A 209 23.28 -23.00 2.23
C ILE A 209 23.12 -21.64 1.56
N GLY A 210 23.48 -20.55 2.23
CA GLY A 210 23.45 -19.23 1.60
C GLY A 210 24.37 -19.13 0.37
N LEU A 211 25.53 -19.80 0.40
CA LEU A 211 26.51 -19.73 -0.68
C LEU A 211 26.03 -20.55 -1.88
N LEU A 212 25.44 -21.72 -1.63
CA LEU A 212 24.78 -22.51 -2.68
C LEU A 212 23.62 -21.74 -3.32
N TYR A 213 22.81 -21.04 -2.52
CA TYR A 213 21.76 -20.18 -3.06
C TYR A 213 22.35 -19.11 -3.99
N GLU A 214 23.39 -18.39 -3.57
CA GLU A 214 23.99 -17.32 -4.39
C GLU A 214 24.62 -17.86 -5.69
N LEU A 215 25.22 -19.06 -5.65
CA LEU A 215 25.79 -19.73 -6.82
C LEU A 215 24.72 -20.25 -7.79
N ARG A 216 23.54 -20.64 -7.27
CA ARG A 216 22.42 -21.24 -8.03
C ARG A 216 21.28 -20.28 -8.29
N ARG A 217 21.37 -19.00 -7.90
CA ARG A 217 20.28 -18.02 -8.01
C ARG A 217 19.74 -17.85 -9.45
N THR A 218 20.55 -18.18 -10.45
CA THR A 218 20.19 -18.15 -11.88
C THR A 218 19.53 -19.43 -12.37
N ASP A 219 19.70 -20.56 -11.67
CA ASP A 219 19.19 -21.89 -12.05
C ASP A 219 18.05 -22.30 -11.10
N ARG A 220 16.81 -22.10 -11.55
CA ARG A 220 15.59 -22.32 -10.77
C ARG A 220 15.41 -23.81 -10.41
N MET A 221 15.67 -24.72 -11.33
CA MET A 221 15.52 -26.17 -11.09
C MET A 221 16.52 -26.65 -10.04
N ALA A 222 17.74 -26.11 -10.04
CA ALA A 222 18.72 -26.42 -9.00
C ALA A 222 18.30 -25.89 -7.62
N LEU A 223 17.56 -24.78 -7.54
CA LEU A 223 16.98 -24.26 -6.31
C LEU A 223 15.83 -25.13 -5.79
N VAL A 224 14.94 -25.61 -6.67
CA VAL A 224 13.85 -26.53 -6.30
C VAL A 224 14.41 -27.84 -5.75
N LYS A 225 15.39 -28.45 -6.45
CA LYS A 225 16.06 -29.68 -5.99
C LYS A 225 16.77 -29.47 -4.64
N MET A 226 17.44 -28.34 -4.47
CA MET A 226 18.09 -27.97 -3.22
C MET A 226 17.07 -27.86 -2.07
N LEU A 227 15.94 -27.20 -2.32
CA LEU A 227 14.88 -27.06 -1.32
C LEU A 227 14.25 -28.42 -0.97
N GLN A 228 13.98 -29.29 -1.94
CA GLN A 228 13.45 -30.63 -1.69
C GLN A 228 14.43 -31.51 -0.90
N GLN A 229 15.72 -31.43 -1.20
CA GLN A 229 16.76 -32.20 -0.52
C GLN A 229 16.92 -31.76 0.95
N TYR A 230 17.01 -30.46 1.19
CA TYR A 230 17.37 -29.93 2.51
C TYR A 230 16.18 -29.55 3.40
N SER A 231 14.95 -29.56 2.86
CA SER A 231 13.73 -29.39 3.66
C SER A 231 13.25 -30.68 4.34
N GLN A 232 13.88 -31.83 4.07
CA GLN A 232 13.52 -33.08 4.74
C GLN A 232 13.78 -32.98 6.26
N PRO A 233 12.91 -33.56 7.10
CA PRO A 233 13.09 -33.54 8.55
C PRO A 233 14.46 -34.07 8.97
N GLY A 234 15.24 -33.26 9.70
CA GLY A 234 16.56 -33.63 10.20
C GLY A 234 17.73 -33.41 9.24
N ALA A 235 17.50 -33.01 7.99
CA ALA A 235 18.55 -32.69 7.02
C ALA A 235 19.36 -31.44 7.45
N ILE A 236 18.69 -30.43 7.99
CA ILE A 236 19.31 -29.23 8.56
C ILE A 236 19.03 -29.17 10.05
N LYS A 237 20.07 -28.90 10.84
CA LYS A 237 19.96 -28.67 12.30
C LYS A 237 20.08 -27.18 12.66
N SER A 238 20.66 -26.37 11.78
CA SER A 238 20.84 -24.93 11.96
C SER A 238 19.56 -24.14 11.70
N ALA A 239 18.97 -23.55 12.74
CA ALA A 239 17.79 -22.70 12.60
C ALA A 239 17.97 -21.52 11.62
N PRO A 240 19.10 -20.78 11.60
CA PRO A 240 19.34 -19.74 10.60
C PRO A 240 19.38 -20.26 9.15
N ALA A 241 19.81 -21.50 8.95
CA ALA A 241 19.85 -22.10 7.63
C ALA A 241 18.45 -22.48 7.14
N THR A 242 17.60 -23.00 8.04
CA THR A 242 16.18 -23.25 7.76
C THR A 242 15.43 -21.96 7.40
N VAL A 243 15.78 -20.82 8.03
CA VAL A 243 15.21 -19.51 7.65
C VAL A 243 15.53 -19.13 6.19
N ILE A 244 16.73 -19.44 5.68
CA ILE A 244 17.05 -19.24 4.26
C ILE A 244 16.15 -20.11 3.39
N LEU A 245 15.92 -21.38 3.77
CA LEU A 245 15.02 -22.26 3.02
C LEU A 245 13.56 -21.77 3.02
N VAL A 246 13.07 -21.26 4.15
CA VAL A 246 11.73 -20.64 4.25
C VAL A 246 11.61 -19.46 3.27
N ARG A 247 12.61 -18.57 3.23
CA ARG A 247 12.65 -17.44 2.29
C ARG A 247 12.71 -17.91 0.83
N LEU A 248 13.48 -18.96 0.55
CA LEU A 248 13.56 -19.56 -0.77
C LEU A 248 12.22 -20.16 -1.21
N ALA A 249 11.56 -20.92 -0.32
CA ALA A 249 10.24 -21.50 -0.58
C ALA A 249 9.20 -20.41 -0.87
N ALA A 250 9.21 -19.34 -0.08
CA ALA A 250 8.32 -18.19 -0.30
C ALA A 250 8.59 -17.49 -1.64
N LYS A 251 9.85 -17.35 -2.03
CA LYS A 251 10.23 -16.77 -3.33
C LYS A 251 9.76 -17.66 -4.49
N LEU A 252 10.03 -18.96 -4.43
CA LEU A 252 9.61 -19.91 -5.48
C LEU A 252 8.08 -19.99 -5.62
N ALA A 253 7.34 -19.87 -4.52
CA ALA A 253 5.88 -19.84 -4.54
C ALA A 253 5.30 -18.59 -5.22
N ASN A 254 6.02 -17.46 -5.20
CA ASN A 254 5.62 -16.23 -5.88
C ASN A 254 6.04 -16.22 -7.36
N ASP A 255 7.19 -16.81 -7.66
CA ASP A 255 7.74 -16.84 -9.02
C ASP A 255 6.99 -17.83 -9.95
N GLU A 256 6.43 -18.94 -9.41
CA GLU A 256 5.71 -19.95 -10.21
C GLU A 256 4.37 -20.39 -9.60
N PRO A 257 3.23 -20.22 -10.31
CA PRO A 257 1.91 -20.64 -9.83
C PRO A 257 1.79 -22.15 -9.57
N SER A 258 2.44 -23.00 -10.39
CA SER A 258 2.41 -24.47 -10.24
C SER A 258 3.07 -24.96 -8.95
N MET A 259 4.07 -24.22 -8.45
CA MET A 259 4.82 -24.54 -7.25
C MET A 259 4.23 -23.90 -5.99
N LYS A 260 3.23 -23.02 -6.13
CA LYS A 260 2.57 -22.33 -5.00
C LYS A 260 2.02 -23.33 -3.98
N THR A 261 1.24 -24.32 -4.40
CA THR A 261 0.59 -25.28 -3.49
C THR A 261 1.62 -26.15 -2.72
N PRO A 262 2.58 -26.83 -3.38
CA PRO A 262 3.62 -27.59 -2.66
C PRO A 262 4.46 -26.74 -1.71
N MET A 263 4.81 -25.51 -2.09
CA MET A 263 5.60 -24.60 -1.26
C MET A 263 4.81 -24.09 -0.06
N MET A 264 3.50 -23.82 -0.20
CA MET A 264 2.64 -23.42 0.91
C MET A 264 2.47 -24.55 1.93
N THR A 265 2.30 -25.81 1.48
CA THR A 265 2.30 -26.97 2.38
C THR A 265 3.63 -27.11 3.13
N LEU A 266 4.74 -26.86 2.44
CA LEU A 266 6.06 -26.88 3.06
C LEU A 266 6.21 -25.77 4.12
N LEU A 267 5.75 -24.55 3.84
CA LEU A 267 5.76 -23.44 4.80
C LEU A 267 4.90 -23.73 6.04
N ASP A 268 3.75 -24.38 5.89
CA ASP A 268 2.90 -24.80 7.01
C ASP A 268 3.63 -25.82 7.91
N SER A 269 4.43 -26.72 7.33
CA SER A 269 5.27 -27.64 8.12
C SER A 269 6.32 -26.91 8.97
N PHE A 270 6.85 -25.79 8.48
CA PHE A 270 7.84 -24.98 9.20
C PHE A 270 7.24 -24.15 10.34
N LEU A 271 5.92 -23.94 10.39
CA LEU A 271 5.26 -23.26 11.52
C LEU A 271 5.36 -24.05 12.83
N ARG A 272 5.50 -25.38 12.75
CA ARG A 272 5.60 -26.29 13.90
C ARG A 272 7.03 -26.66 14.26
N HIS A 273 8.01 -25.91 13.76
CA HIS A 273 9.42 -26.19 14.01
C HIS A 273 9.80 -25.87 15.47
N LYS A 274 10.85 -26.54 15.97
CA LYS A 274 11.32 -26.40 17.37
C LYS A 274 11.86 -24.99 17.68
N SER A 275 12.29 -24.25 16.66
CA SER A 275 12.89 -22.92 16.82
C SER A 275 11.87 -21.83 16.52
N GLU A 276 11.64 -20.94 17.50
CA GLU A 276 10.76 -19.76 17.39
C GLU A 276 11.10 -18.90 16.16
N MET A 277 12.39 -18.76 15.83
CA MET A 277 12.85 -17.96 14.69
C MET A 277 12.34 -18.49 13.33
N VAL A 278 12.29 -19.82 13.18
CA VAL A 278 11.78 -20.47 11.96
C VAL A 278 10.27 -20.27 11.87
N ASN A 279 9.56 -20.42 12.99
CA ASN A 279 8.11 -20.25 13.05
C ASN A 279 7.71 -18.81 12.68
N PHE A 280 8.42 -17.80 13.19
CA PHE A 280 8.16 -16.40 12.84
C PHE A 280 8.45 -16.07 11.38
N GLU A 281 9.54 -16.58 10.80
CA GLU A 281 9.81 -16.36 9.37
C GLU A 281 8.78 -17.07 8.49
N ALA A 282 8.37 -18.29 8.85
CA ALA A 282 7.32 -19.03 8.13
C ALA A 282 5.97 -18.31 8.22
N ALA A 283 5.57 -17.85 9.40
CA ALA A 283 4.37 -17.04 9.60
C ALA A 283 4.42 -15.75 8.78
N LYS A 284 5.56 -15.04 8.80
CA LYS A 284 5.76 -13.83 8.00
C LYS A 284 5.66 -14.10 6.49
N ALA A 285 6.25 -15.20 6.02
CA ALA A 285 6.16 -15.60 4.62
C ALA A 285 4.70 -15.87 4.22
N LEU A 286 3.96 -16.62 5.04
CA LEU A 286 2.56 -16.97 4.81
C LEU A 286 1.64 -15.74 4.79
N ILE A 287 1.81 -14.80 5.73
CA ILE A 287 1.01 -13.56 5.82
C ILE A 287 1.20 -12.66 4.60
N ASN A 288 2.35 -12.71 3.93
CA ASN A 288 2.63 -11.88 2.76
C ASN A 288 2.01 -12.41 1.47
N PHE A 289 1.39 -13.60 1.45
CA PHE A 289 0.67 -14.08 0.27
C PHE A 289 -0.72 -13.45 0.18
N PRO A 290 -1.09 -12.84 -0.97
CA PRO A 290 -2.41 -12.21 -1.14
C PRO A 290 -3.59 -13.18 -1.01
N ASP A 291 -3.45 -14.39 -1.56
CA ASP A 291 -4.51 -15.40 -1.62
C ASP A 291 -4.30 -16.51 -0.59
N LEU A 292 -4.12 -16.16 0.69
CA LEU A 292 -3.92 -17.15 1.74
C LEU A 292 -5.24 -17.89 2.04
N PRO A 293 -5.30 -19.23 1.91
CA PRO A 293 -6.49 -20.02 2.26
C PRO A 293 -6.83 -19.91 3.76
N ASP A 294 -8.11 -19.91 4.09
CA ASP A 294 -8.56 -19.65 5.47
C ASP A 294 -8.08 -20.71 6.48
N ALA A 295 -7.95 -21.97 6.07
CA ALA A 295 -7.40 -23.04 6.92
C ALA A 295 -5.94 -22.76 7.32
N GLN A 296 -5.12 -22.26 6.39
CA GLN A 296 -3.72 -21.93 6.67
C GLN A 296 -3.61 -20.63 7.48
N ALA A 297 -4.48 -19.65 7.22
CA ALA A 297 -4.59 -18.45 8.03
C ALA A 297 -4.86 -18.78 9.51
N GLN A 298 -5.79 -19.71 9.78
CA GLN A 298 -6.09 -20.18 11.13
C GLN A 298 -4.88 -20.85 11.80
N ASN A 299 -4.13 -21.69 11.09
CA ASN A 299 -2.90 -22.30 11.60
C ASN A 299 -1.85 -21.25 12.01
N VAL A 300 -1.63 -20.25 11.16
CA VAL A 300 -0.70 -19.15 11.44
C VAL A 300 -1.13 -18.38 12.68
N ILE A 301 -2.42 -18.02 12.78
CA ILE A 301 -2.97 -17.31 13.94
C ILE A 301 -2.79 -18.12 15.21
N HIS A 302 -3.10 -19.43 15.19
CA HIS A 302 -2.97 -20.29 16.35
C HIS A 302 -1.52 -20.35 16.89
N VAL A 303 -0.54 -20.45 15.99
CA VAL A 303 0.89 -20.43 16.38
C VAL A 303 1.30 -19.07 16.93
N LEU A 304 0.83 -17.97 16.33
CA LEU A 304 1.13 -16.62 16.83
C LEU A 304 0.45 -16.34 18.18
N GLN A 305 -0.77 -16.84 18.40
CA GLN A 305 -1.49 -16.76 19.70
C GLN A 305 -0.67 -17.40 20.82
N LEU A 306 -0.13 -18.60 20.59
CA LEU A 306 0.74 -19.27 21.56
C LEU A 306 1.94 -18.39 21.95
N PHE A 307 2.49 -17.63 21.01
CA PHE A 307 3.61 -16.73 21.27
C PHE A 307 3.24 -15.45 22.03
N LEU A 308 1.97 -15.03 22.06
CA LEU A 308 1.51 -13.88 22.87
C LEU A 308 1.59 -14.16 24.38
N THR A 309 1.43 -15.42 24.78
CA THR A 309 1.49 -15.85 26.18
C THR A 309 2.92 -16.13 26.67
N SER A 310 3.92 -16.14 25.77
CA SER A 310 5.32 -16.40 26.11
C SER A 310 5.89 -15.38 27.10
N PRO A 311 6.68 -15.75 28.12
CA PRO A 311 7.27 -14.79 29.05
C PRO A 311 8.31 -13.84 28.42
N ARG A 312 8.74 -14.10 27.18
CA ARG A 312 9.77 -13.30 26.49
C ARG A 312 9.16 -12.15 25.70
N ASN A 313 9.49 -10.91 26.07
CA ASN A 313 9.01 -9.69 25.39
C ASN A 313 9.32 -9.67 23.87
N VAL A 314 10.48 -10.18 23.44
CA VAL A 314 10.85 -10.23 22.01
C VAL A 314 9.92 -11.13 21.22
N THR A 315 9.55 -12.29 21.78
CA THR A 315 8.61 -13.25 21.19
C THR A 315 7.21 -12.65 21.11
N LYS A 316 6.72 -12.04 22.19
CA LYS A 316 5.42 -11.33 22.21
C LYS A 316 5.37 -10.21 21.18
N PHE A 317 6.40 -9.36 21.14
CA PHE A 317 6.49 -8.24 20.20
C PHE A 317 6.46 -8.69 18.74
N SER A 318 7.21 -9.75 18.42
CA SER A 318 7.26 -10.30 17.06
C SER A 318 5.89 -10.88 16.65
N ALA A 319 5.21 -11.57 17.57
CA ALA A 319 3.89 -12.14 17.33
C ALA A 319 2.83 -11.05 17.10
N ILE A 320 2.73 -10.06 17.99
CA ILE A 320 1.73 -8.99 17.85
C ILE A 320 1.97 -8.13 16.61
N ARG A 321 3.24 -7.89 16.23
CA ARG A 321 3.57 -7.14 15.01
C ARG A 321 3.11 -7.87 13.75
N LEU A 322 3.27 -9.20 13.70
CA LEU A 322 2.78 -10.01 12.58
C LEU A 322 1.25 -10.06 12.55
N LEU A 323 0.59 -10.21 13.71
CA LEU A 323 -0.88 -10.17 13.80
C LEU A 323 -1.45 -8.81 13.37
N ASN A 324 -0.82 -7.70 13.75
CA ASN A 324 -1.21 -6.37 13.28
C ASN A 324 -1.10 -6.26 11.75
N THR A 325 0.01 -6.75 11.19
CA THR A 325 0.21 -6.78 9.74
C THR A 325 -0.85 -7.64 9.07
N PHE A 326 -1.23 -8.78 9.66
CA PHE A 326 -2.27 -9.64 9.09
C PHE A 326 -3.68 -9.03 9.21
N ALA A 327 -3.96 -8.33 10.32
CA ALA A 327 -5.20 -7.60 10.53
C ALA A 327 -5.41 -6.44 9.53
N GLN A 328 -4.38 -6.03 8.77
CA GLN A 328 -4.55 -5.11 7.64
C GLN A 328 -5.30 -5.76 6.46
N PHE A 329 -5.12 -7.05 6.26
CA PHE A 329 -5.64 -7.77 5.09
C PHE A 329 -6.87 -8.60 5.43
N LYS A 330 -6.85 -9.33 6.56
CA LYS A 330 -7.95 -10.17 7.02
C LYS A 330 -8.25 -9.93 8.52
N PRO A 331 -8.91 -8.81 8.89
CA PRO A 331 -9.27 -8.51 10.27
C PRO A 331 -10.12 -9.61 10.92
N GLU A 332 -11.05 -10.19 10.16
CA GLU A 332 -11.99 -11.22 10.61
C GLU A 332 -11.29 -12.46 11.17
N ALA A 333 -10.23 -12.93 10.50
CA ALA A 333 -9.48 -14.10 10.93
C ALA A 333 -8.77 -13.84 12.28
N VAL A 334 -8.20 -12.64 12.46
CA VAL A 334 -7.44 -12.28 13.67
C VAL A 334 -8.33 -12.10 14.90
N ARG A 335 -9.66 -11.94 14.74
CA ARG A 335 -10.61 -11.79 15.86
C ARG A 335 -10.51 -12.88 16.91
N ALA A 336 -10.20 -14.12 16.50
CA ALA A 336 -10.03 -15.24 17.42
C ALA A 336 -8.93 -15.00 18.47
N ALA A 337 -7.96 -14.11 18.20
CA ALA A 337 -6.88 -13.75 19.10
C ALA A 337 -7.17 -12.53 20.00
N ASN A 338 -8.33 -11.88 19.88
CA ASN A 338 -8.59 -10.60 20.57
C ASN A 338 -8.43 -10.69 22.09
N GLN A 339 -8.89 -11.78 22.72
CA GLN A 339 -8.79 -11.96 24.17
C GLN A 339 -7.33 -12.01 24.65
N ASP A 340 -6.45 -12.68 23.91
CA ASP A 340 -5.02 -12.74 24.22
C ASP A 340 -4.35 -11.39 23.96
N ILE A 341 -4.74 -10.68 22.89
CA ILE A 341 -4.21 -9.36 22.56
C ILE A 341 -4.62 -8.30 23.60
N GLU A 342 -5.84 -8.37 24.15
CA GLU A 342 -6.31 -7.46 25.21
C GLU A 342 -5.41 -7.53 26.46
N SER A 343 -4.91 -8.73 26.80
CA SER A 343 -4.00 -8.91 27.93
C SER A 343 -2.66 -8.17 27.75
N LEU A 344 -2.30 -7.82 26.50
CA LEU A 344 -1.06 -7.13 26.17
C LEU A 344 -1.18 -5.60 26.26
N ILE A 345 -2.39 -5.05 26.37
CA ILE A 345 -2.61 -3.62 26.55
C ILE A 345 -1.94 -3.12 27.84
N THR A 346 -2.00 -3.91 28.91
CA THR A 346 -1.40 -3.59 30.22
C THR A 346 0.07 -3.98 30.33
N SER A 347 0.72 -4.34 29.21
CA SER A 347 2.13 -4.76 29.22
C SER A 347 3.08 -3.61 29.55
N SER A 348 4.17 -3.92 30.26
CA SER A 348 5.19 -2.93 30.62
C SER A 348 5.96 -2.38 29.42
N ASN A 349 5.95 -3.08 28.27
CA ASN A 349 6.60 -2.63 27.05
C ASN A 349 5.59 -1.85 26.18
N ARG A 350 5.78 -0.54 26.13
CA ARG A 350 4.93 0.39 25.37
C ARG A 350 4.74 -0.04 23.91
N SER A 351 5.78 -0.50 23.23
CA SER A 351 5.65 -0.92 21.82
C SER A 351 4.70 -2.11 21.65
N ILE A 352 4.68 -3.05 22.61
CA ILE A 352 3.74 -4.19 22.58
C ILE A 352 2.31 -3.69 22.80
N ALA A 353 2.10 -2.84 23.81
CA ALA A 353 0.79 -2.24 24.09
C ALA A 353 0.26 -1.44 22.89
N THR A 354 1.11 -0.66 22.23
CA THR A 354 0.75 0.08 21.01
C THR A 354 0.29 -0.85 19.90
N PHE A 355 1.09 -1.86 19.55
CA PHE A 355 0.68 -2.82 18.50
C PHE A 355 -0.60 -3.58 18.88
N ALA A 356 -0.80 -3.88 20.17
CA ALA A 356 -2.02 -4.51 20.67
C ALA A 356 -3.25 -3.60 20.47
N ILE A 357 -3.16 -2.33 20.87
CA ILE A 357 -4.23 -1.33 20.66
C ILE A 357 -4.56 -1.18 19.17
N THR A 358 -3.55 -0.94 18.34
CA THR A 358 -3.76 -0.76 16.90
C THR A 358 -4.36 -2.00 16.24
N THR A 359 -4.01 -3.20 16.72
CA THR A 359 -4.62 -4.45 16.21
C THR A 359 -6.07 -4.57 16.65
N LEU A 360 -6.37 -4.32 17.93
CA LEU A 360 -7.73 -4.41 18.48
C LEU A 360 -8.68 -3.35 17.91
N LEU A 361 -8.20 -2.15 17.58
CA LEU A 361 -9.02 -1.15 16.90
C LEU A 361 -9.43 -1.63 15.49
N ARG A 362 -8.65 -2.51 14.85
CA ARG A 362 -8.98 -3.07 13.52
C ARG A 362 -9.86 -4.31 13.61
N THR A 363 -9.63 -5.14 14.61
CA THR A 363 -10.35 -6.41 14.80
C THR A 363 -11.56 -6.27 15.74
N GLY A 364 -11.76 -5.11 16.35
CA GLY A 364 -12.80 -4.85 17.34
C GLY A 364 -14.21 -5.08 16.80
N THR A 365 -15.06 -5.64 17.66
CA THR A 365 -16.50 -5.79 17.44
C THR A 365 -17.26 -4.76 18.25
N GLU A 366 -18.52 -4.50 17.89
CA GLU A 366 -19.41 -3.55 18.57
C GLU A 366 -19.52 -3.81 20.09
N SER A 367 -19.49 -5.08 20.51
CA SER A 367 -19.56 -5.48 21.92
C SER A 367 -18.29 -5.20 22.72
N SER A 368 -17.12 -5.24 22.08
CA SER A 368 -15.81 -5.03 22.74
C SER A 368 -15.38 -3.56 22.80
N LEU A 369 -16.00 -2.72 21.97
CA LEU A 369 -15.58 -1.35 21.73
C LEU A 369 -15.60 -0.48 22.99
N ASP A 370 -16.66 -0.56 23.81
CA ASP A 370 -16.80 0.26 25.02
C ASP A 370 -15.67 -0.02 26.03
N ARG A 371 -15.26 -1.29 26.14
CA ARG A 371 -14.14 -1.70 27.01
C ARG A 371 -12.80 -1.25 26.43
N LEU A 372 -12.64 -1.39 25.11
CA LEU A 372 -11.43 -0.99 24.40
C LEU A 372 -11.19 0.52 24.55
N LEU A 373 -12.20 1.36 24.29
CA LEU A 373 -12.08 2.82 24.39
C LEU A 373 -11.63 3.27 25.79
N LYS A 374 -12.21 2.68 26.85
CA LYS A 374 -11.81 2.97 28.24
C LYS A 374 -10.34 2.64 28.54
N GLN A 375 -9.85 1.51 28.02
CA GLN A 375 -8.46 1.10 28.21
C GLN A 375 -7.49 1.96 27.40
N VAL A 376 -7.88 2.36 26.20
CA VAL A 376 -7.08 3.20 25.31
C VAL A 376 -6.90 4.60 25.90
N THR A 377 -7.94 5.21 26.49
CA THR A 377 -7.84 6.56 27.09
C THR A 377 -6.72 6.65 28.12
N SER A 378 -6.59 5.65 29.00
CA SER A 378 -5.55 5.65 30.04
C SER A 378 -4.13 5.57 29.49
N LEU A 379 -3.94 5.00 28.29
CA LEU A 379 -2.62 4.83 27.68
C LEU A 379 -2.27 5.95 26.71
N LEU A 380 -3.29 6.62 26.14
CA LEU A 380 -3.10 7.63 25.11
C LEU A 380 -2.29 8.82 25.65
N SER A 381 -2.55 9.24 26.89
CA SER A 381 -1.85 10.36 27.54
C SER A 381 -0.33 10.18 27.63
N GLU A 382 0.16 8.94 27.73
CA GLU A 382 1.59 8.62 27.83
C GLU A 382 2.27 8.27 26.49
N THR A 383 1.54 8.33 25.38
CA THR A 383 2.04 7.95 24.04
C THR A 383 2.52 9.15 23.22
N GLU A 384 3.33 8.88 22.21
CA GLU A 384 3.79 9.89 21.25
C GLU A 384 2.63 10.37 20.35
N ASP A 385 2.60 11.65 20.00
CA ASP A 385 1.53 12.26 19.22
C ASP A 385 1.30 11.59 17.85
N SER A 386 2.34 11.06 17.22
CA SER A 386 2.23 10.31 15.95
C SER A 386 1.36 9.05 16.08
N LEU A 387 1.44 8.37 17.22
CA LEU A 387 0.61 7.22 17.55
C LEU A 387 -0.80 7.64 17.92
N LYS A 388 -0.94 8.74 18.66
CA LYS A 388 -2.26 9.27 19.03
C LYS A 388 -3.09 9.62 17.79
N VAL A 389 -2.48 10.21 16.76
CA VAL A 389 -3.12 10.48 15.46
C VAL A 389 -3.66 9.18 14.84
N THR A 390 -2.83 8.14 14.78
CA THR A 390 -3.24 6.84 14.20
C THR A 390 -4.41 6.21 14.96
N VAL A 391 -4.42 6.32 16.29
CA VAL A 391 -5.53 5.84 17.14
C VAL A 391 -6.82 6.62 16.85
N VAL A 392 -6.74 7.95 16.75
CA VAL A 392 -7.89 8.80 16.43
C VAL A 392 -8.45 8.49 15.05
N GLU A 393 -7.59 8.28 14.05
CA GLU A 393 -8.02 7.89 12.70
C GLU A 393 -8.69 6.51 12.68
N ALA A 394 -8.19 5.55 13.46
CA ALA A 394 -8.85 4.25 13.61
C ALA A 394 -10.23 4.38 14.27
N ILE A 395 -10.35 5.21 15.31
CA ILE A 395 -11.63 5.47 16.00
C ILE A 395 -12.60 6.20 15.07
N ARG A 396 -12.13 7.14 14.25
CA ARG A 396 -12.91 7.81 13.21
C ARG A 396 -13.52 6.80 12.25
N THR A 397 -12.72 5.87 11.70
CA THR A 397 -13.22 4.81 10.82
C THR A 397 -14.22 3.89 11.53
N LEU A 398 -13.93 3.52 12.79
CA LEU A 398 -14.84 2.71 13.60
C LEU A 398 -16.18 3.40 13.82
N ALA A 399 -16.21 4.71 14.02
CA ALA A 399 -17.43 5.47 14.25
C ALA A 399 -18.35 5.47 13.03
N LEU A 400 -17.75 5.61 11.85
CA LEU A 400 -18.48 5.51 10.58
C LEU A 400 -18.99 4.08 10.32
N LYS A 401 -18.28 3.05 10.83
CA LYS A 401 -18.66 1.63 10.70
C LYS A 401 -19.73 1.18 11.70
N TYR A 402 -19.73 1.72 12.93
CA TYR A 402 -20.65 1.35 14.00
C TYR A 402 -21.39 2.58 14.58
N PRO A 403 -22.37 3.16 13.84
CA PRO A 403 -23.04 4.39 14.25
C PRO A 403 -23.78 4.29 15.59
N ALA A 404 -24.28 3.10 15.96
CA ALA A 404 -25.00 2.88 17.22
C ALA A 404 -24.14 3.16 18.48
N LYS A 405 -22.81 3.13 18.35
CA LYS A 405 -21.86 3.41 19.44
C LYS A 405 -21.22 4.80 19.36
N GLN A 406 -21.76 5.69 18.54
CA GLN A 406 -21.24 7.05 18.32
C GLN A 406 -21.05 7.84 19.63
N ALA A 407 -21.97 7.70 20.59
CA ALA A 407 -21.94 8.49 21.83
C ALA A 407 -20.68 8.22 22.68
N ALA A 408 -20.26 6.94 22.77
CA ALA A 408 -19.04 6.55 23.47
C ALA A 408 -17.79 7.10 22.77
N MET A 409 -17.79 7.09 21.43
CA MET A 409 -16.68 7.62 20.63
C MET A 409 -16.59 9.15 20.67
N ALA A 410 -17.72 9.86 20.59
CA ALA A 410 -17.78 11.31 20.73
C ALA A 410 -17.27 11.74 22.12
N THR A 411 -17.67 11.02 23.18
CA THR A 411 -17.18 11.26 24.55
C THR A 411 -15.66 11.04 24.66
N PHE A 412 -15.14 9.98 24.04
CA PHE A 412 -13.71 9.71 23.98
C PHE A 412 -12.95 10.84 23.26
N LEU A 413 -13.42 11.27 22.08
CA LEU A 413 -12.81 12.33 21.29
C LEU A 413 -12.85 13.67 22.05
N GLY A 414 -13.96 14.00 22.70
CA GLY A 414 -14.08 15.21 23.52
C GLY A 414 -13.13 15.22 24.72
N THR A 415 -12.97 14.08 25.40
CA THR A 415 -12.01 13.95 26.50
C THR A 415 -10.57 14.10 25.99
N SER A 416 -10.24 13.42 24.89
CA SER A 416 -8.94 13.50 24.21
C SER A 416 -8.63 14.92 23.70
N LEU A 417 -9.66 15.69 23.34
CA LEU A 417 -9.52 17.07 22.88
C LEU A 417 -9.11 18.03 24.00
N ARG A 418 -9.43 17.72 25.27
CA ARG A 418 -9.03 18.51 26.45
C ARG A 418 -7.63 18.20 26.98
N GLU A 419 -7.07 17.03 26.67
CA GLU A 419 -5.73 16.65 27.13
C GLU A 419 -4.61 17.48 26.44
N GLU A 420 -3.38 17.46 26.93
CA GLU A 420 -2.28 18.12 26.21
C GLU A 420 -1.88 17.35 24.94
N GLY A 421 -1.54 18.09 23.87
CA GLY A 421 -1.01 17.47 22.65
C GLY A 421 -0.74 18.45 21.52
N GLY A 422 0.07 18.02 20.56
CA GLY A 422 0.48 18.80 19.41
C GLY A 422 -0.64 19.06 18.40
N PHE A 423 -0.36 19.99 17.49
CA PHE A 423 -1.31 20.47 16.48
C PHE A 423 -1.91 19.35 15.62
N GLU A 424 -1.10 18.42 15.08
CA GLU A 424 -1.59 17.35 14.20
C GLU A 424 -2.53 16.37 14.93
N TYR A 425 -2.25 16.08 16.19
CA TYR A 425 -3.14 15.26 17.02
C TYR A 425 -4.49 15.94 17.27
N LYS A 426 -4.49 17.22 17.67
CA LYS A 426 -5.72 17.99 17.86
C LYS A 426 -6.50 18.16 16.57
N ARG A 427 -5.81 18.41 15.46
CA ARG A 427 -6.40 18.45 14.12
C ARG A 427 -7.11 17.14 13.80
N ALA A 428 -6.46 15.99 14.01
CA ALA A 428 -7.08 14.68 13.72
C ALA A 428 -8.37 14.46 14.53
N ILE A 429 -8.40 14.88 15.81
CA ILE A 429 -9.62 14.78 16.65
C ILE A 429 -10.74 15.68 16.10
N VAL A 430 -10.42 16.93 15.78
CA VAL A 430 -11.39 17.89 15.24
C VAL A 430 -11.97 17.38 13.91
N GLU A 431 -11.14 16.85 13.02
CA GLU A 431 -11.59 16.23 11.75
C GLU A 431 -12.48 15.00 11.99
N ALA A 432 -12.19 14.20 13.02
CA ALA A 432 -13.04 13.08 13.40
C ALA A 432 -14.41 13.56 13.91
N LEU A 433 -14.47 14.62 14.73
CA LEU A 433 -15.72 15.24 15.18
C LEU A 433 -16.50 15.86 14.02
N PHE A 434 -15.82 16.46 13.04
CA PHE A 434 -16.46 17.01 11.84
C PHE A 434 -17.16 15.91 11.04
N ASP A 435 -16.51 14.77 10.86
CA ASP A 435 -17.10 13.61 10.20
C ASP A 435 -18.30 13.05 10.94
N LEU A 436 -18.26 12.99 12.28
CA LEU A 436 -19.40 12.57 13.09
C LEU A 436 -20.60 13.49 12.86
N ILE A 437 -20.40 14.81 12.92
CA ILE A 437 -21.45 15.81 12.66
C ILE A 437 -22.04 15.64 11.25
N LYS A 438 -21.19 15.37 10.27
CA LYS A 438 -21.53 15.31 8.85
C LYS A 438 -22.27 14.01 8.48
N PHE A 439 -21.84 12.87 9.01
CA PHE A 439 -22.32 11.55 8.59
C PHE A 439 -23.26 10.86 9.60
N ILE A 440 -23.34 11.35 10.84
CA ILE A 440 -24.16 10.76 11.91
C ILE A 440 -25.01 11.85 12.59
N PRO A 441 -26.26 12.06 12.15
CA PRO A 441 -27.13 13.13 12.64
C PRO A 441 -27.34 13.12 14.16
N GLU A 442 -27.44 11.94 14.77
CA GLU A 442 -27.65 11.78 16.22
C GLU A 442 -26.49 12.33 17.06
N SER A 443 -25.26 12.32 16.52
CA SER A 443 -24.06 12.80 17.21
C SER A 443 -23.89 14.33 17.15
N LYS A 444 -24.65 15.00 16.27
CA LYS A 444 -24.46 16.40 15.91
C LYS A 444 -24.52 17.33 17.11
N LYS A 445 -25.52 17.15 17.97
CA LYS A 445 -25.74 18.00 19.15
C LYS A 445 -24.57 17.92 20.13
N ASP A 446 -24.11 16.72 20.43
CA ASP A 446 -23.04 16.47 21.40
C ASP A 446 -21.69 16.94 20.84
N CYS A 447 -21.41 16.66 19.57
CA CYS A 447 -20.17 17.09 18.92
C CYS A 447 -20.08 18.62 18.80
N LEU A 448 -21.19 19.31 18.45
CA LEU A 448 -21.22 20.78 18.42
C LEU A 448 -20.98 21.39 19.81
N ALA A 449 -21.52 20.77 20.87
CA ALA A 449 -21.26 21.20 22.24
C ALA A 449 -19.78 21.06 22.62
N ILE A 450 -19.18 19.89 22.35
CA ILE A 450 -17.74 19.63 22.59
C ILE A 450 -16.86 20.65 21.87
N LEU A 451 -17.14 20.91 20.59
CA LEU A 451 -16.37 21.86 19.79
C LEU A 451 -16.56 23.30 20.29
N SER A 452 -17.76 23.67 20.73
CA SER A 452 -18.02 25.00 21.29
C SER A 452 -17.30 25.23 22.62
N GLU A 453 -17.21 24.23 23.50
CA GLU A 453 -16.43 24.30 24.73
C GLU A 453 -14.94 24.45 24.42
N TYR A 454 -14.43 23.65 23.47
CA TYR A 454 -13.00 23.66 23.14
C TYR A 454 -12.50 25.00 22.57
N ILE A 455 -13.31 25.72 21.80
CA ILE A 455 -12.87 27.02 21.26
C ILE A 455 -12.67 28.09 22.33
N GLU A 456 -13.21 27.93 23.54
CA GLU A 456 -13.03 28.91 24.62
C GLU A 456 -11.58 28.98 25.12
N ASP A 457 -10.86 27.85 25.05
CA ASP A 457 -9.46 27.72 25.50
C ASP A 457 -8.56 27.11 24.40
N CYS A 458 -8.89 27.35 23.12
CA CYS A 458 -8.11 26.79 22.01
C CYS A 458 -6.80 27.56 21.78
N GLU A 459 -5.67 26.89 21.97
CA GLU A 459 -4.34 27.47 21.73
C GLU A 459 -4.01 27.65 20.24
N TYR A 460 -4.69 26.91 19.35
CA TYR A 460 -4.35 26.85 17.92
C TYR A 460 -5.32 27.65 17.07
N SER A 461 -4.92 28.85 16.63
CA SER A 461 -5.78 29.74 15.83
C SER A 461 -6.31 29.10 14.53
N LYS A 462 -5.52 28.23 13.88
CA LYS A 462 -5.94 27.49 12.67
C LYS A 462 -7.06 26.49 12.94
N LEU A 463 -7.13 25.92 14.15
CA LEU A 463 -8.22 25.01 14.53
C LEU A 463 -9.46 25.82 14.93
N ALA A 464 -9.27 26.87 15.72
CA ALA A 464 -10.35 27.77 16.12
C ALA A 464 -11.12 28.33 14.91
N THR A 465 -10.42 28.78 13.86
CA THR A 465 -11.05 29.29 12.63
C THR A 465 -11.89 28.25 11.91
N ARG A 466 -11.41 27.00 11.82
CA ARG A 466 -12.13 25.89 11.20
C ARG A 466 -13.35 25.47 12.00
N ILE A 467 -13.24 25.44 13.32
CA ILE A 467 -14.36 25.12 14.21
C ILE A 467 -15.41 26.23 14.14
N LEU A 468 -15.01 27.51 14.16
CA LEU A 468 -15.92 28.65 13.99
C LEU A 468 -16.64 28.60 12.63
N HIS A 469 -15.95 28.19 11.57
CA HIS A 469 -16.57 28.01 10.27
C HIS A 469 -17.68 26.95 10.30
N LEU A 470 -17.42 25.79 10.92
CA LEU A 470 -18.41 24.72 11.08
C LEU A 470 -19.57 25.16 11.98
N LEU A 471 -19.29 25.81 13.12
CA LEU A 471 -20.32 26.34 14.02
C LEU A 471 -21.21 27.36 13.29
N GLY A 472 -20.66 28.18 12.40
CA GLY A 472 -21.43 29.09 11.57
C GLY A 472 -22.30 28.41 10.50
N GLN A 473 -21.96 27.19 10.07
CA GLN A 473 -22.76 26.40 9.13
C GLN A 473 -23.86 25.61 9.85
N GLU A 474 -23.49 24.86 10.88
CA GLU A 474 -24.36 23.87 11.54
C GLU A 474 -25.06 24.41 12.79
N GLY A 475 -24.45 25.37 13.48
CA GLY A 475 -25.00 25.96 14.70
C GLY A 475 -26.33 26.70 14.52
N PRO A 476 -26.57 27.43 13.40
CA PRO A 476 -27.87 28.05 13.14
C PRO A 476 -29.00 27.04 12.95
N LEU A 477 -28.70 25.81 12.54
CA LEU A 477 -29.65 24.72 12.31
C LEU A 477 -29.96 23.90 13.58
N SER A 478 -29.35 24.24 14.72
CA SER A 478 -29.56 23.55 15.98
C SER A 478 -30.85 24.00 16.67
N ASP A 479 -31.46 23.14 17.50
CA ASP A 479 -32.65 23.48 18.31
C ASP A 479 -32.46 24.69 19.24
N SER A 480 -31.20 25.01 19.61
CA SER A 480 -30.90 26.13 20.50
C SER A 480 -29.71 26.97 20.02
N PRO A 481 -29.86 27.79 18.95
CA PRO A 481 -28.77 28.55 18.33
C PRO A 481 -28.16 29.61 19.26
N SER A 482 -28.95 30.15 20.20
CA SER A 482 -28.53 31.21 21.12
C SER A 482 -27.35 30.82 22.03
N LYS A 483 -27.18 29.53 22.32
CA LYS A 483 -26.08 29.02 23.16
C LYS A 483 -24.71 29.31 22.56
N PHE A 484 -24.56 29.16 21.25
CA PHE A 484 -23.28 29.30 20.55
C PHE A 484 -22.87 30.76 20.35
N ILE A 485 -23.84 31.69 20.29
CA ILE A 485 -23.58 33.12 20.00
C ILE A 485 -22.64 33.73 21.04
N ARG A 486 -22.86 33.45 22.33
CA ARG A 486 -22.01 33.98 23.41
C ARG A 486 -20.57 33.50 23.27
N THR A 487 -20.39 32.21 23.05
CA THR A 487 -19.07 31.58 22.88
C THR A 487 -18.34 32.17 21.67
N ILE A 488 -19.03 32.32 20.53
CA ILE A 488 -18.47 32.93 19.31
C ILE A 488 -18.11 34.41 19.55
N TYR A 489 -18.99 35.18 20.18
CA TYR A 489 -18.77 36.61 20.44
C TYR A 489 -17.57 36.87 21.36
N ASN A 490 -17.38 36.04 22.39
CA ASN A 490 -16.24 36.16 23.29
C ASN A 490 -14.89 36.09 22.54
N ARG A 491 -14.81 35.31 21.45
CA ARG A 491 -13.59 35.22 20.62
C ARG A 491 -13.30 36.52 19.87
N ILE A 492 -14.32 37.30 19.50
CA ILE A 492 -14.13 38.60 18.84
C ILE A 492 -13.39 39.59 19.76
N SER A 493 -13.53 39.51 21.08
CA SER A 493 -12.85 40.44 21.99
C SER A 493 -11.48 39.96 22.46
N LEU A 494 -11.26 38.64 22.50
CA LEU A 494 -10.12 38.03 23.20
C LEU A 494 -9.03 37.47 22.27
N GLU A 495 -9.32 37.30 20.98
CA GLU A 495 -8.43 36.59 20.05
C GLU A 495 -7.74 37.49 19.02
N ASN A 496 -6.82 36.89 18.27
CA ASN A 496 -6.15 37.53 17.14
C ASN A 496 -7.07 37.77 15.93
N ALA A 497 -6.62 38.64 15.02
CA ALA A 497 -7.39 39.10 13.85
C ALA A 497 -7.99 37.96 13.02
N VAL A 498 -7.23 36.88 12.76
CA VAL A 498 -7.68 35.77 11.92
C VAL A 498 -8.88 35.04 12.55
N VAL A 499 -8.84 34.81 13.87
CA VAL A 499 -9.94 34.18 14.61
C VAL A 499 -11.13 35.13 14.73
N ARG A 500 -10.90 36.42 14.99
CA ARG A 500 -11.95 37.44 15.02
C ARG A 500 -12.70 37.51 13.69
N ALA A 501 -11.99 37.54 12.56
CA ALA A 501 -12.58 37.58 11.23
C ALA A 501 -13.43 36.33 10.93
N ALA A 502 -13.03 35.15 11.43
CA ALA A 502 -13.83 33.94 11.34
C ALA A 502 -15.08 33.98 12.23
N ALA A 503 -14.97 34.52 13.44
CA ALA A 503 -16.09 34.67 14.37
C ALA A 503 -17.14 35.67 13.87
N VAL A 504 -16.72 36.80 13.30
CA VAL A 504 -17.60 37.78 12.63
C VAL A 504 -18.39 37.11 11.51
N GLN A 505 -17.71 36.30 10.68
CA GLN A 505 -18.37 35.56 9.60
C GLN A 505 -19.37 34.51 10.11
N ALA A 506 -19.04 33.81 11.20
CA ALA A 506 -19.93 32.86 11.83
C ALA A 506 -21.19 33.56 12.37
N LEU A 507 -21.05 34.67 13.10
CA LEU A 507 -22.20 35.46 13.59
C LEU A 507 -23.08 35.97 12.46
N GLY A 508 -22.49 36.42 11.35
CA GLY A 508 -23.22 36.80 10.14
C GLY A 508 -24.19 35.71 9.67
N LYS A 509 -23.72 34.46 9.59
CA LYS A 509 -24.56 33.32 9.20
C LYS A 509 -25.71 33.07 10.19
N PHE A 510 -25.48 33.21 11.50
CA PHE A 510 -26.57 33.11 12.49
C PHE A 510 -27.63 34.20 12.28
N GLY A 511 -27.22 35.45 12.00
CA GLY A 511 -28.14 36.58 11.79
C GLY A 511 -28.96 36.47 10.50
N LEU A 512 -28.40 35.81 9.48
CA LEU A 512 -29.10 35.54 8.23
C LEU A 512 -30.11 34.40 8.38
N SER A 513 -29.73 33.29 9.04
CA SER A 513 -30.56 32.09 9.16
C SER A 513 -31.67 32.19 10.20
N ASN A 514 -31.48 32.95 11.29
CA ASN A 514 -32.43 33.01 12.42
C ASN A 514 -33.03 34.42 12.58
N PRO A 515 -34.28 34.66 12.15
CA PRO A 515 -34.93 35.98 12.23
C PRO A 515 -35.02 36.54 13.66
N GLU A 516 -35.27 35.69 14.65
CA GLU A 516 -35.43 36.10 16.07
C GLU A 516 -34.12 36.64 16.69
N LEU A 517 -32.97 36.19 16.19
CA LEU A 517 -31.64 36.57 16.70
C LEU A 517 -31.03 37.73 15.92
N ARG A 518 -31.69 38.16 14.83
CA ARG A 518 -31.15 39.10 13.84
C ARG A 518 -30.78 40.45 14.44
N GLU A 519 -31.68 41.07 15.19
CA GLU A 519 -31.44 42.39 15.81
C GLU A 519 -30.29 42.33 16.82
N SER A 520 -30.26 41.29 17.66
CA SER A 520 -29.17 41.07 18.61
C SER A 520 -27.82 40.94 17.91
N ILE A 521 -27.74 40.14 16.83
CA ILE A 521 -26.52 39.94 16.06
C ILE A 521 -26.11 41.21 15.32
N ARG A 522 -27.06 41.98 14.79
CA ARG A 522 -26.80 43.27 14.14
C ARG A 522 -26.11 44.24 15.09
N VAL A 523 -26.52 44.31 16.36
CA VAL A 523 -25.84 45.13 17.38
C VAL A 523 -24.40 44.66 17.59
N LEU A 524 -24.17 43.34 17.68
CA LEU A 524 -22.82 42.78 17.87
C LEU A 524 -21.90 43.06 16.67
N LEU A 525 -22.40 42.88 15.44
CA LEU A 525 -21.65 43.14 14.21
C LEU A 525 -21.36 44.63 14.00
N THR A 526 -22.29 45.52 14.40
CA THR A 526 -22.08 46.98 14.31
C THR A 526 -20.86 47.42 15.13
N ARG A 527 -20.62 46.78 16.28
CA ARG A 527 -19.43 47.03 17.08
C ARG A 527 -18.13 46.61 16.37
N CYS A 528 -18.20 45.60 15.51
CA CYS A 528 -17.04 45.09 14.76
C CYS A 528 -16.61 46.02 13.61
N LEU A 529 -17.43 47.01 13.22
CA LEU A 529 -17.04 48.04 12.24
C LEU A 529 -15.88 48.93 12.74
N GLY A 530 -15.68 48.98 14.05
CA GLY A 530 -14.56 49.68 14.68
C GLY A 530 -13.36 48.78 15.00
N ASP A 531 -13.29 47.54 14.50
CA ASP A 531 -12.13 46.66 14.73
C ASP A 531 -10.86 47.30 14.13
N THR A 532 -9.71 47.04 14.75
CA THR A 532 -8.40 47.49 14.25
C THR A 532 -8.01 46.86 12.91
N ASP A 533 -8.50 45.65 12.65
CA ASP A 533 -8.19 44.84 11.48
C ASP A 533 -9.19 45.08 10.34
N ASP A 534 -8.70 45.25 9.11
CA ASP A 534 -9.51 45.54 7.93
C ASP A 534 -10.41 44.35 7.53
N GLU A 535 -9.87 43.13 7.52
CA GLU A 535 -10.65 41.91 7.25
C GLU A 535 -11.85 41.76 8.19
N CYS A 536 -11.69 42.06 9.48
CA CYS A 536 -12.79 42.04 10.44
C CYS A 536 -13.86 43.10 10.12
N ARG A 537 -13.44 44.33 9.79
CA ARG A 537 -14.36 45.43 9.45
C ARG A 537 -15.12 45.15 8.16
N ASP A 538 -14.45 44.64 7.14
CA ASP A 538 -15.03 44.38 5.83
C ASP A 538 -16.06 43.25 5.90
N ARG A 539 -15.75 42.16 6.62
CA ARG A 539 -16.71 41.08 6.88
C ARG A 539 -17.89 41.56 7.72
N ALA A 540 -17.68 42.43 8.70
CA ALA A 540 -18.76 42.99 9.50
C ALA A 540 -19.69 43.86 8.64
N ALA A 541 -19.14 44.73 7.79
CA ALA A 541 -19.90 45.56 6.87
C ALA A 541 -20.70 44.72 5.86
N LEU A 542 -20.07 43.70 5.26
CA LEU A 542 -20.73 42.78 4.33
C LEU A 542 -21.90 42.05 5.01
N ASN A 543 -21.67 41.44 6.16
CA ASN A 543 -22.71 40.69 6.87
C ASN A 543 -23.85 41.60 7.35
N LEU A 544 -23.56 42.82 7.81
CA LEU A 544 -24.59 43.80 8.18
C LEU A 544 -25.47 44.20 7.00
N ARG A 545 -24.88 44.38 5.82
CA ARG A 545 -25.63 44.68 4.60
C ARG A 545 -26.55 43.53 4.21
N LEU A 546 -26.02 42.30 4.17
CA LEU A 546 -26.79 41.10 3.86
C LEU A 546 -27.94 40.85 4.85
N ILE A 547 -27.79 41.30 6.11
CA ILE A 547 -28.81 41.19 7.15
C ILE A 547 -29.90 42.28 7.04
N ALA A 548 -29.53 43.49 6.60
CA ALA A 548 -30.40 44.67 6.63
C ALA A 548 -31.38 44.76 5.46
N ASP A 549 -30.98 44.38 4.25
CA ASP A 549 -31.80 44.55 3.05
C ASP A 549 -32.65 43.30 2.75
N SER A 550 -33.96 43.49 2.63
CA SER A 550 -34.91 42.44 2.25
C SER A 550 -34.80 42.01 0.78
N GLU A 551 -34.31 42.91 -0.10
CA GLU A 551 -34.10 42.64 -1.52
C GLU A 551 -32.89 41.71 -1.77
N ASP A 552 -31.89 41.75 -0.89
CA ASP A 552 -30.69 40.90 -0.96
C ASP A 552 -30.91 39.49 -0.35
N GLN A 553 -32.15 39.11 0.01
CA GLN A 553 -32.41 37.78 0.59
C GLN A 553 -32.09 36.62 -0.34
N GLU A 554 -32.23 36.77 -1.67
CA GLU A 554 -31.78 35.75 -2.62
C GLU A 554 -30.25 35.63 -2.63
N MET A 555 -29.54 36.77 -2.63
CA MET A 555 -28.08 36.81 -2.59
C MET A 555 -27.56 36.23 -1.27
N ALA A 556 -28.18 36.58 -0.15
CA ALA A 556 -27.89 36.03 1.16
C ALA A 556 -28.17 34.52 1.25
N LYS A 557 -29.26 34.04 0.64
CA LYS A 557 -29.56 32.59 0.54
C LYS A 557 -28.49 31.85 -0.28
N ARG A 558 -28.03 32.40 -1.41
CA ARG A 558 -26.93 31.83 -2.20
C ARG A 558 -25.60 31.85 -1.45
N PHE A 559 -25.35 32.89 -0.66
CA PHE A 559 -24.14 33.01 0.16
C PHE A 559 -24.13 32.03 1.35
N LEU A 560 -25.30 31.74 1.94
CA LEU A 560 -25.49 30.75 3.00
C LEU A 560 -25.47 29.30 2.46
N ARG A 561 -26.18 29.05 1.36
CA ARG A 561 -26.31 27.76 0.67
C ARG A 561 -25.38 27.73 -0.54
N ASN A 562 -24.09 27.61 -0.28
CA ASN A 562 -23.16 27.25 -1.35
C ASN A 562 -23.20 25.73 -1.51
N ASP A 563 -24.24 25.25 -2.19
CA ASP A 563 -24.57 23.81 -2.34
C ASP A 563 -23.70 23.11 -3.40
N SER A 564 -22.81 23.87 -4.05
CA SER A 564 -22.00 23.42 -5.17
C SER A 564 -20.55 23.86 -5.01
N MET A 565 -19.61 22.96 -5.32
CA MET A 565 -18.17 23.23 -5.32
C MET A 565 -17.52 22.73 -6.60
N PHE A 566 -16.42 23.36 -7.03
CA PHE A 566 -15.63 22.82 -8.12
C PHE A 566 -15.02 21.47 -7.72
N SER A 567 -14.99 20.52 -8.66
CA SER A 567 -14.22 19.29 -8.49
C SER A 567 -12.74 19.64 -8.35
N LEU A 568 -12.20 19.61 -7.13
CA LEU A 568 -10.81 19.96 -6.85
C LEU A 568 -9.80 19.11 -7.65
N PRO A 569 -9.97 17.78 -7.82
CA PRO A 569 -9.07 16.98 -8.64
C PRO A 569 -9.06 17.40 -10.11
N VAL A 570 -10.23 17.74 -10.68
CA VAL A 570 -10.33 18.19 -12.07
C VAL A 570 -9.77 19.60 -12.23
N LEU A 571 -10.03 20.48 -11.26
CA LEU A 571 -9.45 21.82 -11.21
C LEU A 571 -7.92 21.73 -11.15
N GLU A 572 -7.36 20.89 -10.29
CA GLU A 572 -5.91 20.67 -10.18
C GLU A 572 -5.33 20.17 -11.50
N HIS A 573 -5.95 19.15 -12.11
CA HIS A 573 -5.51 18.62 -13.39
C HIS A 573 -5.55 19.66 -14.52
N GLN A 574 -6.64 20.43 -14.63
CA GLN A 574 -6.78 21.47 -15.65
C GLN A 574 -5.81 22.63 -15.41
N LEU A 575 -5.54 23.00 -14.16
CA LEU A 575 -4.52 23.99 -13.82
C LEU A 575 -3.12 23.48 -14.17
N VAL A 576 -2.81 22.21 -13.89
CA VAL A 576 -1.55 21.58 -14.30
C VAL A 576 -1.41 21.62 -15.81
N MET A 577 -2.43 21.22 -16.56
CA MET A 577 -2.43 21.30 -18.03
C MET A 577 -2.25 22.74 -18.53
N TYR A 578 -2.92 23.71 -17.93
CA TYR A 578 -2.77 25.12 -18.29
C TYR A 578 -1.36 25.65 -18.02
N VAL A 579 -0.73 25.22 -16.92
CA VAL A 579 0.62 25.65 -16.53
C VAL A 579 1.71 24.94 -17.35
N THR A 580 1.47 23.70 -17.78
CA THR A 580 2.43 22.90 -18.58
C THR A 580 2.25 23.03 -20.09
N ALA A 581 1.17 23.67 -20.54
CA ALA A 581 0.91 23.95 -21.95
C ALA A 581 1.88 25.01 -22.54
N ASP A 582 1.85 25.12 -23.86
CA ASP A 582 2.69 26.06 -24.60
C ASP A 582 2.44 27.53 -24.17
N PRO A 583 3.47 28.41 -24.24
CA PRO A 583 3.38 29.81 -23.83
C PRO A 583 2.24 30.62 -24.48
N GLU A 584 1.79 30.20 -25.66
CA GLU A 584 0.64 30.80 -26.36
C GLU A 584 -0.68 30.62 -25.59
N THR A 585 -0.82 29.54 -24.81
CA THR A 585 -2.00 29.25 -23.98
C THR A 585 -2.19 30.28 -22.87
N PHE A 586 -1.11 30.85 -22.34
CA PHE A 586 -1.15 31.91 -21.31
C PHE A 586 -1.67 33.26 -21.82
N LYS A 587 -1.83 33.43 -23.15
CA LYS A 587 -2.47 34.63 -23.70
C LYS A 587 -3.97 34.65 -23.43
N GLN A 588 -4.59 33.49 -23.19
CA GLN A 588 -5.99 33.40 -22.77
C GLN A 588 -6.08 33.08 -21.28
N PRO A 589 -6.94 33.77 -20.50
CA PRO A 589 -7.11 33.48 -19.08
C PRO A 589 -7.71 32.07 -18.89
N PHE A 590 -7.33 31.41 -17.78
CA PHE A 590 -7.87 30.10 -17.41
C PHE A 590 -9.41 30.16 -17.30
N ASP A 591 -10.09 29.28 -18.03
CA ASP A 591 -11.54 29.25 -18.10
C ASP A 591 -12.13 28.32 -17.02
N LEU A 592 -12.61 28.93 -15.94
CA LEU A 592 -13.25 28.25 -14.80
C LEU A 592 -14.55 27.52 -15.18
N SER A 593 -15.19 27.87 -16.31
CA SER A 593 -16.43 27.21 -16.73
C SER A 593 -16.21 25.76 -17.21
N LYS A 594 -14.97 25.40 -17.55
CA LYS A 594 -14.56 24.05 -17.96
C LYS A 594 -14.40 23.08 -16.80
N VAL A 595 -14.42 23.57 -15.56
CA VAL A 595 -14.27 22.75 -14.36
C VAL A 595 -15.66 22.27 -13.92
N PRO A 596 -15.92 20.95 -13.87
CA PRO A 596 -17.19 20.43 -13.41
C PRO A 596 -17.51 20.90 -11.99
N VAL A 597 -18.74 21.35 -11.82
CA VAL A 597 -19.29 21.72 -10.52
C VAL A 597 -20.00 20.51 -9.94
N VAL A 598 -19.53 20.08 -8.77
CA VAL A 598 -20.04 18.92 -8.03
C VAL A 598 -20.91 19.43 -6.89
N SER A 599 -22.03 18.76 -6.58
CA SER A 599 -22.80 19.13 -5.40
C SER A 599 -22.00 18.80 -4.14
N ARG A 600 -22.19 19.58 -3.08
CA ARG A 600 -21.51 19.36 -1.80
C ARG A 600 -21.80 17.96 -1.25
N ASP A 601 -23.06 17.50 -1.37
CA ASP A 601 -23.47 16.15 -0.95
C ASP A 601 -22.73 15.04 -1.71
N GLN A 602 -22.41 15.25 -2.99
CA GLN A 602 -21.67 14.29 -3.80
C GLN A 602 -20.18 14.25 -3.41
N ALA A 603 -19.55 15.40 -3.19
CA ALA A 603 -18.17 15.48 -2.70
C ALA A 603 -18.04 14.84 -1.29
N ASP A 604 -19.03 15.07 -0.44
CA ASP A 604 -19.11 14.53 0.90
C ASP A 604 -19.26 12.99 0.91
N ALA A 605 -19.94 12.44 -0.10
CA ALA A 605 -20.10 11.01 -0.30
C ALA A 605 -18.84 10.32 -0.81
N GLU A 606 -18.16 10.91 -1.80
CA GLU A 606 -16.86 10.44 -2.28
C GLU A 606 -15.87 10.40 -1.12
N GLU A 607 -15.89 11.42 -0.27
CA GLU A 607 -15.07 11.48 0.93
C GLU A 607 -15.43 10.39 1.96
N ARG A 608 -16.72 10.11 2.18
CA ARG A 608 -17.19 9.03 3.08
C ARG A 608 -16.74 7.66 2.60
N THR A 609 -16.97 7.37 1.32
CA THR A 609 -16.58 6.10 0.70
C THR A 609 -15.07 5.93 0.80
N LYS A 610 -14.30 6.96 0.43
CA LYS A 610 -12.84 6.97 0.56
C LYS A 610 -12.38 6.65 1.98
N LYS A 611 -13.01 7.22 3.00
CA LYS A 611 -12.65 6.99 4.41
C LYS A 611 -13.04 5.60 4.94
N LEU A 612 -14.05 4.96 4.34
CA LEU A 612 -14.46 3.59 4.66
C LEU A 612 -13.60 2.56 3.92
N THR A 613 -13.14 2.87 2.70
CA THR A 613 -12.34 1.96 1.85
C THR A 613 -10.83 2.12 2.01
N ALA A 614 -10.35 3.29 2.45
CA ALA A 614 -8.94 3.51 2.73
C ALA A 614 -8.54 2.76 3.99
N ALA A 615 -7.68 1.75 3.83
CA ALA A 615 -7.07 1.05 4.96
C ALA A 615 -6.45 2.06 5.93
N THR A 616 -6.84 1.96 7.20
CA THR A 616 -6.43 2.86 8.29
C THR A 616 -4.92 3.17 8.21
N PRO A 617 -4.51 4.44 8.20
CA PRO A 617 -3.11 4.85 8.01
C PRO A 617 -2.17 4.16 9.02
N THR A 618 -0.95 3.87 8.57
CA THR A 618 0.05 3.10 9.34
C THR A 618 1.40 3.82 9.33
N LEU A 619 2.13 3.67 10.44
CA LEU A 619 3.57 3.88 10.50
C LEU A 619 4.27 2.87 9.58
N LYS A 620 4.67 3.29 8.38
CA LYS A 620 5.51 2.49 7.48
C LYS A 620 6.97 2.62 7.88
N ALA A 621 7.62 1.50 8.21
CA ALA A 621 9.08 1.40 8.20
C ALA A 621 9.58 1.39 6.74
N PRO A 622 10.75 1.98 6.44
CA PRO A 622 11.25 2.06 5.07
C PRO A 622 11.57 0.67 4.52
N SER A 623 10.91 0.26 3.44
CA SER A 623 11.28 -0.93 2.66
C SER A 623 11.68 -0.50 1.25
N ALA A 624 12.94 -0.70 0.90
CA ALA A 624 13.45 -0.55 -0.45
C ALA A 624 12.97 -1.75 -1.29
N GLY A 625 12.17 -1.47 -2.32
CA GLY A 625 11.73 -2.44 -3.31
C GLY A 625 10.47 -1.95 -4.04
N PRO A 626 10.43 -1.96 -5.38
CA PRO A 626 9.24 -1.57 -6.12
C PRO A 626 8.18 -2.68 -5.94
N LYS A 627 6.99 -2.32 -5.43
CA LYS A 627 5.84 -3.22 -5.37
C LYS A 627 4.97 -3.03 -6.60
N SER A 628 4.57 -4.14 -7.22
CA SER A 628 3.47 -4.21 -8.18
C SER A 628 2.15 -3.92 -7.46
N SER A 629 1.45 -2.86 -7.86
CA SER A 629 0.12 -2.51 -7.36
C SER A 629 -0.96 -3.25 -8.16
N LYS A 630 -1.81 -4.03 -7.49
CA LYS A 630 -3.19 -4.26 -7.98
C LYS A 630 -4.01 -2.99 -7.69
N PRO A 631 -4.93 -2.56 -8.57
CA PRO A 631 -5.71 -1.35 -8.34
C PRO A 631 -6.69 -1.51 -7.18
N SER A 632 -6.79 -0.50 -6.32
CA SER A 632 -7.90 -0.30 -5.38
C SER A 632 -9.10 0.31 -6.12
N ALA A 633 -10.31 0.24 -5.54
CA ALA A 633 -11.53 0.85 -6.09
C ALA A 633 -11.42 2.39 -6.33
N GLU A 634 -10.42 3.05 -5.74
CA GLU A 634 -10.05 4.45 -6.00
C GLU A 634 -9.48 4.66 -7.41
N GLN A 635 -8.77 3.67 -7.96
CA GLN A 635 -8.21 3.78 -9.31
C GLN A 635 -9.27 3.54 -10.38
N SER A 636 -10.32 2.74 -10.12
CA SER A 636 -11.34 2.44 -11.13
C SER A 636 -12.31 3.60 -11.40
N ALA A 637 -12.75 4.35 -10.38
CA ALA A 637 -13.66 5.49 -10.60
C ALA A 637 -12.93 6.74 -11.13
N ALA A 638 -11.72 7.01 -10.64
CA ALA A 638 -10.87 8.08 -11.17
C ALA A 638 -10.35 7.76 -12.58
N ALA A 639 -10.01 6.49 -12.87
CA ALA A 639 -9.68 6.06 -14.23
C ALA A 639 -10.90 6.04 -15.14
N ALA A 640 -12.11 5.73 -14.66
CA ALA A 640 -13.33 5.81 -15.46
C ALA A 640 -13.66 7.24 -15.87
N ASN A 641 -13.58 8.21 -14.93
CA ASN A 641 -13.75 9.63 -15.25
C ASN A 641 -12.63 10.16 -16.17
N ALA A 642 -11.38 9.74 -15.95
CA ALA A 642 -10.26 10.10 -16.82
C ALA A 642 -10.36 9.45 -18.22
N ALA A 643 -10.86 8.22 -18.32
CA ALA A 643 -11.11 7.53 -19.58
C ALA A 643 -12.27 8.18 -20.33
N GLN A 644 -13.35 8.55 -19.64
CA GLN A 644 -14.48 9.27 -20.23
C GLN A 644 -14.05 10.64 -20.80
N GLN A 645 -13.14 11.35 -20.12
CA GLN A 645 -12.55 12.59 -20.66
C GLN A 645 -11.67 12.34 -21.88
N LYS A 646 -10.83 11.29 -21.87
CA LYS A 646 -10.03 10.90 -23.04
C LYS A 646 -10.90 10.57 -24.25
N TYR A 647 -11.94 9.75 -24.06
CA TYR A 647 -12.88 9.42 -25.13
C TYR A 647 -13.63 10.66 -25.61
N ALA A 648 -14.03 11.58 -24.73
CA ALA A 648 -14.64 12.83 -25.15
C ALA A 648 -13.71 13.67 -26.05
N GLU A 649 -12.43 13.77 -25.70
CA GLU A 649 -11.43 14.50 -26.51
C GLU A 649 -11.15 13.80 -27.85
N GLU A 650 -11.03 12.47 -27.87
CA GLU A 650 -10.78 11.67 -29.07
C GLU A 650 -11.96 11.74 -30.04
N LEU A 651 -13.19 11.55 -29.55
CA LEU A 651 -14.41 11.60 -30.37
C LEU A 651 -14.69 13.01 -30.90
N GLN A 652 -14.33 14.07 -30.16
CA GLN A 652 -14.43 15.46 -30.64
C GLN A 652 -13.46 15.78 -31.80
N ARG A 653 -12.37 15.02 -31.97
CA ARG A 653 -11.45 15.19 -33.11
C ARG A 653 -12.02 14.60 -34.40
N ILE A 654 -12.99 13.70 -34.31
CA ILE A 654 -13.63 13.05 -35.46
C ILE A 654 -14.82 13.93 -35.89
N PRO A 655 -14.77 14.60 -37.06
CA PRO A 655 -15.78 15.58 -37.46
C PRO A 655 -17.21 15.02 -37.53
N GLU A 656 -17.35 13.76 -37.96
CA GLU A 656 -18.63 13.06 -38.12
C GLU A 656 -19.30 12.79 -36.76
N ILE A 657 -18.53 12.43 -35.74
CA ILE A 657 -19.02 12.14 -34.39
C ILE A 657 -19.20 13.43 -33.58
N ALA A 658 -18.35 14.44 -33.78
CA ALA A 658 -18.47 15.75 -33.13
C ALA A 658 -19.81 16.44 -33.43
N ALA A 659 -20.46 16.10 -34.55
CA ALA A 659 -21.79 16.60 -34.90
C ALA A 659 -22.90 16.16 -33.91
N TYR A 660 -22.73 15.05 -33.19
CA TYR A 660 -23.69 14.60 -32.17
C TYR A 660 -23.62 15.39 -30.85
N GLY A 661 -22.64 16.29 -30.71
CA GLY A 661 -22.48 17.15 -29.54
C GLY A 661 -21.71 16.50 -28.39
N ASN A 662 -22.07 16.85 -27.16
CA ASN A 662 -21.31 16.41 -25.98
C ASN A 662 -21.60 14.94 -25.61
N LEU A 663 -20.52 14.18 -25.40
CA LEU A 663 -20.57 12.81 -24.89
C LEU A 663 -21.17 12.79 -23.48
N LEU A 664 -22.22 11.98 -23.26
CA LEU A 664 -22.90 11.89 -21.97
C LEU A 664 -22.27 10.82 -21.07
N LYS A 665 -21.99 9.64 -21.63
CA LYS A 665 -21.39 8.51 -20.90
C LYS A 665 -20.63 7.57 -21.86
N SER A 666 -19.63 6.88 -21.34
CA SER A 666 -19.01 5.74 -22.02
C SER A 666 -19.01 4.52 -21.11
N SER A 667 -19.22 3.33 -21.67
CA SER A 667 -19.14 2.07 -20.92
C SER A 667 -17.69 1.70 -20.62
N LEU A 668 -17.51 0.69 -19.76
CA LEU A 668 -16.24 -0.03 -19.73
C LEU A 668 -16.07 -0.85 -21.03
N PRO A 669 -14.83 -1.16 -21.45
CA PRO A 669 -14.60 -2.06 -22.57
C PRO A 669 -15.22 -3.43 -22.29
N VAL A 670 -16.01 -3.94 -23.24
CA VAL A 670 -16.61 -5.27 -23.24
C VAL A 670 -15.84 -6.13 -24.25
N GLU A 671 -15.27 -7.25 -23.81
CA GLU A 671 -14.56 -8.18 -24.69
C GLU A 671 -15.60 -9.04 -25.43
N LEU A 672 -15.58 -9.04 -26.77
CA LEU A 672 -16.49 -9.83 -27.62
C LEU A 672 -15.84 -11.13 -28.14
N THR A 673 -14.56 -11.34 -27.81
CA THR A 673 -13.76 -12.51 -28.19
C THR A 673 -12.72 -12.79 -27.10
N GLU A 674 -12.38 -14.05 -26.87
CA GLU A 674 -11.33 -14.41 -25.91
C GLU A 674 -9.93 -13.95 -26.35
N SER A 675 -9.05 -13.67 -25.39
CA SER A 675 -7.69 -13.13 -25.65
C SER A 675 -6.75 -14.04 -26.44
N GLU A 676 -7.10 -15.32 -26.63
CA GLU A 676 -6.30 -16.33 -27.34
C GLU A 676 -6.80 -16.60 -28.77
N THR A 677 -7.81 -15.86 -29.24
CA THR A 677 -8.38 -16.01 -30.59
C THR A 677 -7.57 -15.26 -31.66
N GLU A 678 -7.87 -15.56 -32.94
CA GLU A 678 -7.21 -14.99 -34.12
C GLU A 678 -7.39 -13.46 -34.23
N TYR A 679 -8.53 -12.97 -33.77
CA TYR A 679 -8.87 -11.55 -33.72
C TYR A 679 -9.41 -11.20 -32.34
N VAL A 680 -8.67 -10.38 -31.60
CA VAL A 680 -9.13 -9.90 -30.29
C VAL A 680 -9.92 -8.61 -30.50
N VAL A 681 -11.22 -8.66 -30.22
CA VAL A 681 -12.18 -7.58 -30.38
C VAL A 681 -12.76 -7.19 -29.03
N SER A 682 -12.67 -5.92 -28.69
CA SER A 682 -13.38 -5.31 -27.56
C SER A 682 -14.16 -4.09 -28.01
N VAL A 683 -15.29 -3.81 -27.36
CA VAL A 683 -16.18 -2.71 -27.71
C VAL A 683 -16.40 -1.75 -26.55
N VAL A 684 -16.44 -0.45 -26.84
CA VAL A 684 -16.84 0.61 -25.91
C VAL A 684 -18.10 1.29 -26.45
N LYS A 685 -19.13 1.40 -25.60
CA LYS A 685 -20.40 2.04 -25.93
C LYS A 685 -20.35 3.52 -25.52
N HIS A 686 -20.53 4.43 -26.46
CA HIS A 686 -20.56 5.87 -26.23
C HIS A 686 -21.97 6.41 -26.41
N ILE A 687 -22.53 6.98 -25.35
CA ILE A 687 -23.91 7.47 -25.31
C ILE A 687 -23.94 8.98 -25.55
N PHE A 688 -24.65 9.39 -26.60
CA PHE A 688 -25.01 10.78 -26.87
C PHE A 688 -26.51 11.00 -26.66
N LYS A 689 -26.94 12.26 -26.78
CA LYS A 689 -28.34 12.64 -26.61
C LYS A 689 -29.23 11.94 -27.64
N GLU A 690 -28.86 12.00 -28.92
CA GLU A 690 -29.65 11.52 -30.06
C GLU A 690 -29.02 10.31 -30.78
N ALA A 691 -27.82 9.90 -30.36
CA ALA A 691 -27.05 8.82 -31.00
C ALA A 691 -26.35 7.90 -30.00
N VAL A 692 -25.96 6.72 -30.46
CA VAL A 692 -25.06 5.78 -29.77
C VAL A 692 -23.94 5.43 -30.74
N VAL A 693 -22.69 5.52 -30.28
CA VAL A 693 -21.52 5.15 -31.07
C VAL A 693 -20.84 3.95 -30.42
N LEU A 694 -20.64 2.89 -31.19
CA LEU A 694 -19.91 1.70 -30.79
C LEU A 694 -18.47 1.80 -31.32
N GLN A 695 -17.50 1.86 -30.42
CA GLN A 695 -16.08 1.83 -30.75
C GLN A 695 -15.57 0.40 -30.61
N PHE A 696 -15.20 -0.24 -31.72
CA PHE A 696 -14.58 -1.57 -31.73
C PHE A 696 -13.05 -1.43 -31.83
N ASP A 697 -12.36 -1.85 -30.77
CA ASP A 697 -10.91 -1.99 -30.74
C ASP A 697 -10.55 -3.42 -31.16
N ILE A 698 -9.91 -3.55 -32.32
CA ILE A 698 -9.63 -4.82 -32.99
C ILE A 698 -8.12 -5.02 -33.09
N LYS A 699 -7.65 -6.19 -32.67
CA LYS A 699 -6.23 -6.58 -32.77
C LYS A 699 -6.09 -7.90 -33.52
N ASN A 700 -5.37 -7.86 -34.65
CA ASN A 700 -4.97 -9.05 -35.39
C ASN A 700 -3.83 -9.78 -34.65
N THR A 701 -4.03 -11.05 -34.26
CA THR A 701 -3.00 -11.87 -33.61
C THR A 701 -2.31 -12.85 -34.56
N LEU A 702 -2.77 -12.95 -35.81
CA LEU A 702 -2.18 -13.82 -36.83
C LEU A 702 -0.83 -13.28 -37.32
N ASP A 703 0.20 -14.12 -37.22
CA ASP A 703 1.54 -13.83 -37.71
C ASP A 703 1.55 -13.73 -39.25
N ALA A 704 2.36 -12.81 -39.78
CA ALA A 704 2.58 -12.63 -41.22
C ALA A 704 1.30 -12.31 -42.04
N THR A 705 0.29 -11.69 -41.44
CA THR A 705 -0.90 -11.19 -42.15
C THR A 705 -1.19 -9.72 -41.82
N VAL A 706 -1.70 -8.98 -42.79
CA VAL A 706 -2.24 -7.63 -42.60
C VAL A 706 -3.69 -7.63 -43.06
N LEU A 707 -4.58 -7.15 -42.20
CA LEU A 707 -5.98 -6.95 -42.57
C LEU A 707 -6.13 -5.56 -43.16
N THR A 708 -6.82 -5.42 -44.28
CA THR A 708 -7.12 -4.15 -44.94
C THR A 708 -8.62 -3.95 -45.08
N ASP A 709 -9.07 -2.69 -45.10
CA ASP A 709 -10.49 -2.32 -45.20
C ASP A 709 -11.37 -2.98 -44.12
N VAL A 710 -10.91 -2.90 -42.87
CA VAL A 710 -11.55 -3.57 -41.74
C VAL A 710 -12.79 -2.79 -41.30
N THR A 711 -13.94 -3.45 -41.32
CA THR A 711 -15.25 -2.89 -40.96
C THR A 711 -15.97 -3.85 -40.02
N VAL A 712 -16.89 -3.33 -39.20
CA VAL A 712 -17.77 -4.15 -38.37
C VAL A 712 -19.20 -3.83 -38.77
N VAL A 713 -19.93 -4.85 -39.22
CA VAL A 713 -21.36 -4.75 -39.47
C VAL A 713 -22.07 -5.16 -38.18
N SER A 714 -22.74 -4.20 -37.55
CA SER A 714 -23.44 -4.39 -36.29
C SER A 714 -24.93 -4.24 -36.55
N THR A 715 -25.69 -5.33 -36.45
CA THR A 715 -27.13 -5.36 -36.75
C THR A 715 -27.92 -5.63 -35.48
N PRO A 716 -28.90 -4.77 -35.11
CA PRO A 716 -29.80 -5.08 -33.99
C PRO A 716 -30.63 -6.32 -34.33
N VAL A 717 -30.73 -7.27 -33.38
CA VAL A 717 -31.34 -8.60 -33.62
C VAL A 717 -32.85 -8.53 -33.92
N ASP A 718 -33.54 -7.49 -33.47
CA ASP A 718 -34.98 -7.27 -33.69
C ASP A 718 -35.25 -6.14 -34.71
N GLU A 719 -35.00 -6.40 -36.00
CA GLU A 719 -35.09 -5.41 -37.10
C GLU A 719 -36.47 -4.75 -37.28
N GLU A 720 -37.58 -5.42 -36.89
CA GLU A 720 -38.93 -4.90 -37.13
C GLU A 720 -39.41 -3.88 -36.07
N GLU A 721 -38.71 -3.77 -34.92
CA GLU A 721 -39.01 -2.85 -33.80
C GLU A 721 -37.77 -2.05 -33.32
N SER A 722 -36.64 -2.09 -34.02
CA SER A 722 -35.38 -1.51 -33.53
C SER A 722 -35.43 0.01 -33.41
N ALA A 723 -35.23 0.53 -32.19
CA ALA A 723 -35.14 1.96 -31.88
C ALA A 723 -33.84 2.63 -32.37
N PHE A 724 -33.03 1.92 -33.16
CA PHE A 724 -31.71 2.34 -33.64
C PHE A 724 -31.65 2.19 -35.16
N GLU A 725 -31.28 3.27 -35.85
CA GLU A 725 -31.02 3.31 -37.29
C GLU A 725 -29.53 3.57 -37.51
N GLU A 726 -28.86 2.72 -38.30
CA GLU A 726 -27.44 2.91 -38.63
C GLU A 726 -27.24 4.21 -39.42
N ASP A 727 -26.28 5.04 -39.00
CA ASP A 727 -25.97 6.31 -39.66
C ASP A 727 -24.72 6.19 -40.54
N PHE A 728 -23.60 5.73 -39.97
CA PHE A 728 -22.35 5.50 -40.72
C PHE A 728 -21.40 4.55 -39.97
N ILE A 729 -20.43 4.02 -40.74
CA ILE A 729 -19.30 3.21 -40.25
C ILE A 729 -17.99 3.90 -40.64
N ILE A 730 -17.09 4.08 -39.68
CA ILE A 730 -15.71 4.54 -39.92
C ILE A 730 -14.78 3.32 -39.89
N PRO A 731 -14.28 2.84 -41.04
CA PRO A 731 -13.44 1.66 -41.13
C PRO A 731 -11.99 1.93 -40.71
N ALA A 732 -11.28 0.86 -40.32
CA ALA A 732 -9.84 0.90 -40.09
C ALA A 732 -9.12 0.51 -41.40
N ALA A 733 -8.26 1.42 -41.89
CA ALA A 733 -7.61 1.24 -43.20
C ALA A 733 -6.71 -0.01 -43.28
N ALA A 734 -5.92 -0.27 -42.22
CA ALA A 734 -5.11 -1.48 -42.12
C ALA A 734 -4.80 -1.84 -40.66
N LEU A 735 -4.82 -3.14 -40.33
CA LEU A 735 -4.43 -3.70 -39.04
C LEU A 735 -3.25 -4.66 -39.24
N LYS A 736 -2.08 -4.27 -38.73
CA LYS A 736 -0.88 -5.10 -38.74
C LYS A 736 -0.90 -6.10 -37.58
N THR A 737 -0.14 -7.19 -37.72
CA THR A 737 0.04 -8.17 -36.64
C THR A 737 0.42 -7.49 -35.32
N ASN A 738 -0.35 -7.77 -34.28
CA ASN A 738 -0.20 -7.27 -32.91
C ASN A 738 -0.34 -5.74 -32.71
N GLU A 739 -0.79 -4.98 -33.71
CA GLU A 739 -1.12 -3.56 -33.58
C GLU A 739 -2.65 -3.39 -33.54
N PRO A 740 -3.23 -2.86 -32.44
CA PRO A 740 -4.67 -2.62 -32.36
C PRO A 740 -5.07 -1.44 -33.25
N GLY A 741 -6.25 -1.51 -33.86
CA GLY A 741 -6.89 -0.38 -34.52
C GLY A 741 -8.37 -0.31 -34.20
N VAL A 742 -9.01 0.77 -34.64
CA VAL A 742 -10.32 1.19 -34.15
C VAL A 742 -11.30 1.35 -35.29
N VAL A 743 -12.49 0.78 -35.14
CA VAL A 743 -13.64 0.94 -36.04
C VAL A 743 -14.79 1.58 -35.26
N TYR A 744 -15.47 2.56 -35.83
CA TYR A 744 -16.64 3.17 -35.22
C TYR A 744 -17.91 2.84 -36.00
N VAL A 745 -18.97 2.43 -35.30
CA VAL A 745 -20.31 2.24 -35.87
C VAL A 745 -21.27 3.17 -35.13
N ALA A 746 -21.94 4.07 -35.85
CA ALA A 746 -22.84 5.06 -35.27
C ALA A 746 -24.30 4.74 -35.57
N PHE A 747 -25.15 4.81 -34.54
CA PHE A 747 -26.60 4.63 -34.63
C PHE A 747 -27.34 5.88 -34.15
N LYS A 748 -28.35 6.31 -34.91
CA LYS A 748 -29.32 7.32 -34.50
C LYS A 748 -30.49 6.67 -33.76
N LYS A 749 -30.98 7.33 -32.72
CA LYS A 749 -32.15 6.87 -31.97
C LYS A 749 -33.44 7.33 -32.67
N THR A 750 -34.31 6.40 -33.04
CA THR A 750 -35.55 6.66 -33.80
C THR A 750 -36.82 6.75 -32.92
N GLY A 751 -36.68 6.62 -31.60
CA GLY A 751 -37.80 6.56 -30.64
C GLY A 751 -37.54 7.23 -29.27
N THR A 752 -37.88 6.54 -28.18
CA THR A 752 -37.67 7.00 -26.79
C THR A 752 -36.19 7.25 -26.50
N ALA A 753 -35.88 8.22 -25.63
CA ALA A 753 -34.48 8.60 -25.31
C ALA A 753 -33.64 7.44 -24.74
N PHE A 754 -34.32 6.45 -24.17
CA PHE A 754 -33.77 5.23 -23.59
C PHE A 754 -34.33 4.02 -24.32
N ALA A 755 -33.45 3.18 -24.87
CA ALA A 755 -33.79 1.93 -25.53
C ALA A 755 -32.68 0.90 -25.28
N ALA A 756 -33.06 -0.35 -25.03
CA ALA A 756 -32.16 -1.48 -24.99
C ALA A 756 -32.22 -2.25 -26.31
N SER A 757 -31.11 -2.85 -26.72
CA SER A 757 -31.03 -3.69 -27.92
C SER A 757 -29.81 -4.59 -27.84
N THR A 758 -29.91 -5.78 -28.43
CA THR A 758 -28.80 -6.69 -28.64
C THR A 758 -28.34 -6.56 -30.08
N PHE A 759 -27.05 -6.34 -30.28
CA PHE A 759 -26.43 -6.18 -31.59
C PHE A 759 -25.64 -7.43 -31.94
N SER A 760 -25.94 -8.04 -33.08
CA SER A 760 -25.08 -9.09 -33.66
C SER A 760 -24.00 -8.45 -34.52
N ASN A 761 -22.76 -8.90 -34.34
CA ASN A 761 -21.59 -8.21 -34.87
C ASN A 761 -20.78 -9.14 -35.78
N ILE A 762 -20.51 -8.69 -37.01
CA ILE A 762 -19.70 -9.43 -37.99
C ILE A 762 -18.55 -8.53 -38.44
N LEU A 763 -17.33 -8.96 -38.14
CA LEU A 763 -16.10 -8.32 -38.57
C LEU A 763 -15.82 -8.71 -40.04
N LYS A 764 -15.70 -7.73 -40.94
CA LYS A 764 -15.39 -7.94 -42.37
C LYS A 764 -14.08 -7.27 -42.75
N PHE A 765 -13.22 -7.97 -43.47
CA PHE A 765 -11.91 -7.46 -43.88
C PHE A 765 -11.36 -8.18 -45.12
N THR A 766 -10.35 -7.58 -45.74
CA THR A 766 -9.53 -8.24 -46.75
C THR A 766 -8.18 -8.64 -46.14
N SER A 767 -7.93 -9.95 -46.03
CA SER A 767 -6.68 -10.49 -45.50
C SER A 767 -5.61 -10.57 -46.59
N LYS A 768 -4.42 -10.05 -46.29
CA LYS A 768 -3.22 -10.08 -47.16
C LYS A 768 -2.06 -10.73 -46.42
N GLU A 769 -1.41 -11.70 -47.04
CA GLU A 769 -0.20 -12.33 -46.50
C GLU A 769 1.01 -11.39 -46.65
N ILE A 770 1.93 -11.44 -45.70
CA ILE A 770 3.20 -10.68 -45.74
C ILE A 770 4.27 -11.59 -46.34
N ASP A 771 4.88 -11.18 -47.44
CA ASP A 771 5.98 -11.92 -48.05
C ASP A 771 7.22 -11.91 -47.12
N PRO A 772 7.71 -13.08 -46.68
CA PRO A 772 8.82 -13.19 -45.73
C PRO A 772 10.16 -12.67 -46.26
N THR A 773 10.29 -12.41 -47.57
CA THR A 773 11.51 -11.87 -48.18
C THR A 773 11.51 -10.35 -48.32
N THR A 774 10.35 -9.74 -48.53
CA THR A 774 10.20 -8.29 -48.74
C THR A 774 9.61 -7.56 -47.53
N ASN A 775 8.96 -8.28 -46.60
CA ASN A 775 8.19 -7.74 -45.47
C ASN A 775 7.06 -6.79 -45.91
N GLU A 776 6.61 -6.88 -47.16
CA GLU A 776 5.51 -6.10 -47.71
C GLU A 776 4.26 -6.99 -47.88
N PRO A 777 3.03 -6.46 -47.70
CA PRO A 777 1.81 -7.20 -47.97
C PRO A 777 1.67 -7.51 -49.46
N GLU A 778 1.27 -8.73 -49.79
CA GLU A 778 0.98 -9.11 -51.17
C GLU A 778 -0.18 -8.27 -51.76
N GLU A 779 -0.12 -7.96 -53.06
CA GLU A 779 -1.18 -7.18 -53.72
C GLU A 779 -2.52 -7.94 -53.80
N ALA A 780 -2.46 -9.28 -53.84
CA ALA A 780 -3.64 -10.15 -53.82
C ALA A 780 -4.07 -10.43 -52.37
N GLY A 781 -5.30 -10.06 -52.01
CA GLY A 781 -5.93 -10.41 -50.73
C GLY A 781 -7.24 -11.15 -50.94
N TYR A 782 -7.71 -11.82 -49.90
CA TYR A 782 -9.01 -12.52 -49.89
C TYR A 782 -9.95 -11.83 -48.91
N GLU A 783 -11.19 -11.57 -49.33
CA GLU A 783 -12.25 -11.08 -48.46
C GLU A 783 -12.69 -12.21 -47.51
N ASP A 784 -12.77 -11.89 -46.22
CA ASP A 784 -13.18 -12.83 -45.17
C ASP A 784 -14.09 -12.13 -44.14
N GLU A 785 -14.90 -12.92 -43.45
CA GLU A 785 -15.85 -12.47 -42.43
C GLU A 785 -15.72 -13.32 -41.16
N TYR A 786 -15.66 -12.65 -40.00
CA TYR A 786 -15.51 -13.30 -38.70
C TYR A 786 -16.64 -12.85 -37.77
N GLN A 787 -17.46 -13.81 -37.33
CA GLN A 787 -18.55 -13.53 -36.39
C GLN A 787 -18.00 -13.37 -34.97
N VAL A 788 -18.34 -12.27 -34.30
CA VAL A 788 -17.99 -12.02 -32.90
C VAL A 788 -19.23 -12.12 -32.01
N GLU A 789 -19.04 -12.16 -30.69
CA GLU A 789 -20.17 -12.27 -29.76
C GLU A 789 -21.13 -11.07 -29.86
N ASP A 790 -22.39 -11.32 -29.51
CA ASP A 790 -23.43 -10.30 -29.50
C ASP A 790 -23.16 -9.26 -28.38
N LEU A 791 -23.52 -8.01 -28.64
CA LEU A 791 -23.35 -6.90 -27.71
C LEU A 791 -24.70 -6.42 -27.18
N ASP A 792 -24.86 -6.43 -25.86
CA ASP A 792 -26.04 -5.89 -25.20
C ASP A 792 -25.87 -4.41 -24.82
N LEU A 793 -26.81 -3.59 -25.25
CA LEU A 793 -27.05 -2.24 -24.76
C LEU A 793 -28.19 -2.28 -23.75
N THR A 794 -27.91 -2.00 -22.48
CA THR A 794 -28.87 -2.18 -21.38
C THR A 794 -29.20 -0.86 -20.68
N GLY A 795 -30.17 -0.87 -19.76
CA GLY A 795 -30.55 0.31 -18.98
C GLY A 795 -29.39 0.90 -18.17
N ALA A 796 -28.48 0.05 -17.68
CA ALA A 796 -27.29 0.46 -16.93
C ALA A 796 -26.37 1.39 -17.72
N ASP A 797 -26.35 1.30 -19.06
CA ASP A 797 -25.55 2.20 -19.91
C ASP A 797 -26.06 3.64 -19.88
N TYR A 798 -27.31 3.87 -19.51
CA TYR A 798 -27.93 5.20 -19.44
C TYR A 798 -27.93 5.82 -18.04
N VAL A 799 -27.37 5.15 -17.03
CA VAL A 799 -27.40 5.60 -15.63
C VAL A 799 -26.00 5.76 -15.05
N VAL A 800 -25.80 6.82 -14.27
CA VAL A 800 -24.57 7.11 -13.54
C VAL A 800 -24.82 6.93 -12.05
N PRO A 801 -23.92 6.25 -11.31
CA PRO A 801 -24.02 6.15 -9.86
C PRO A 801 -24.10 7.53 -9.20
N ALA A 802 -25.03 7.72 -8.27
CA ALA A 802 -25.21 8.98 -7.56
C ALA A 802 -25.43 8.74 -6.07
N TYR A 803 -25.02 9.67 -5.22
CA TYR A 803 -25.23 9.56 -3.77
C TYR A 803 -26.45 10.36 -3.30
N ALA A 804 -27.11 9.84 -2.26
CA ALA A 804 -28.06 10.60 -1.46
C ALA A 804 -27.95 10.20 0.02
N GLY A 805 -28.13 11.19 0.92
CA GLY A 805 -28.00 11.00 2.36
C GLY A 805 -29.11 10.16 3.01
N SER A 806 -30.28 10.05 2.37
CA SER A 806 -31.40 9.21 2.82
C SER A 806 -32.03 8.54 1.61
N PHE A 807 -32.08 7.20 1.63
CA PHE A 807 -32.74 6.44 0.58
C PHE A 807 -34.26 6.67 0.59
N GLU A 808 -34.87 6.81 1.77
CA GLU A 808 -36.32 7.04 1.92
C GLU A 808 -36.77 8.29 1.14
N ASN A 809 -36.06 9.40 1.32
CA ASN A 809 -36.37 10.65 0.63
C ASN A 809 -36.24 10.52 -0.89
N VAL A 810 -35.21 9.83 -1.37
CA VAL A 810 -35.02 9.63 -2.81
C VAL A 810 -36.05 8.66 -3.38
N TRP A 811 -36.41 7.62 -2.63
CA TRP A 811 -37.43 6.65 -3.00
C TRP A 811 -38.83 7.29 -3.12
N GLU A 812 -39.13 8.27 -2.26
CA GLU A 812 -40.35 9.09 -2.33
C GLU A 812 -40.29 10.16 -3.42
N GLN A 813 -39.11 10.73 -3.70
CA GLN A 813 -38.95 11.72 -4.76
C GLN A 813 -38.94 11.12 -6.16
N SER A 814 -38.49 9.87 -6.31
CA SER A 814 -38.43 9.16 -7.60
C SER A 814 -39.79 8.57 -8.00
N ASN A 815 -40.89 9.25 -7.66
CA ASN A 815 -42.26 8.73 -7.73
C ASN A 815 -42.89 8.89 -9.13
N GLY A 816 -42.20 8.40 -10.16
CA GLY A 816 -42.69 8.30 -11.53
C GLY A 816 -43.15 6.87 -11.85
N GLU A 817 -42.27 6.10 -12.47
CA GLU A 817 -42.51 4.71 -12.88
C GLU A 817 -41.93 3.73 -11.85
N GLU A 818 -42.66 2.67 -11.51
CA GLU A 818 -42.20 1.58 -10.64
C GLU A 818 -42.27 0.24 -11.38
N ALA A 819 -41.16 -0.50 -11.35
CA ALA A 819 -41.06 -1.86 -11.87
C ALA A 819 -40.52 -2.80 -10.78
N SER A 820 -40.94 -4.08 -10.82
CA SER A 820 -40.41 -5.07 -9.89
C SER A 820 -40.34 -6.46 -10.49
N GLU A 821 -39.23 -7.15 -10.27
CA GLU A 821 -38.99 -8.50 -10.76
C GLU A 821 -38.26 -9.36 -9.73
N THR A 822 -38.43 -10.67 -9.81
CA THR A 822 -37.73 -11.64 -8.96
C THR A 822 -36.87 -12.55 -9.82
N LEU A 823 -35.56 -12.53 -9.59
CA LEU A 823 -34.55 -13.27 -10.34
C LEU A 823 -33.86 -14.29 -9.43
N GLN A 824 -33.34 -15.37 -10.02
CA GLN A 824 -32.58 -16.40 -9.31
C GLN A 824 -31.13 -16.41 -9.79
N LEU A 825 -30.20 -15.97 -8.94
CA LEU A 825 -28.77 -15.96 -9.22
C LEU A 825 -28.14 -17.28 -8.73
N SER A 826 -28.15 -18.29 -9.58
CA SER A 826 -27.68 -19.66 -9.27
C SER A 826 -26.16 -19.78 -9.09
N ASN A 827 -25.38 -18.92 -9.75
CA ASN A 827 -23.91 -18.98 -9.73
C ASN A 827 -23.26 -18.28 -8.51
N MET A 828 -24.05 -17.57 -7.71
CA MET A 828 -23.55 -16.73 -6.61
C MET A 828 -23.41 -17.51 -5.31
N LYS A 829 -22.21 -17.54 -4.75
CA LYS A 829 -21.88 -18.37 -3.56
C LYS A 829 -22.17 -17.65 -2.24
N SER A 830 -22.38 -16.34 -2.28
CA SER A 830 -22.69 -15.54 -1.09
C SER A 830 -23.48 -14.28 -1.42
N ILE A 831 -24.14 -13.71 -0.41
CA ILE A 831 -24.81 -12.40 -0.52
C ILE A 831 -23.78 -11.28 -0.78
N ALA A 832 -22.56 -11.37 -0.24
CA ALA A 832 -21.54 -10.35 -0.46
C ALA A 832 -21.11 -10.26 -1.92
N GLU A 833 -20.94 -11.41 -2.56
CA GLU A 833 -20.68 -11.51 -4.00
C GLU A 833 -21.85 -10.92 -4.81
N ALA A 834 -23.09 -11.23 -4.39
CA ALA A 834 -24.30 -10.72 -5.04
C ALA A 834 -24.42 -9.20 -4.95
N VAL A 835 -24.11 -8.62 -3.78
CA VAL A 835 -24.11 -7.17 -3.58
C VAL A 835 -23.12 -6.48 -4.52
N GLU A 836 -21.89 -6.99 -4.61
CA GLU A 836 -20.85 -6.40 -5.46
C GLU A 836 -21.21 -6.49 -6.95
N GLN A 837 -21.71 -7.63 -7.41
CA GLN A 837 -22.09 -7.81 -8.81
C GLN A 837 -23.33 -7.02 -9.17
N LEU A 838 -24.38 -7.00 -8.34
CA LEU A 838 -25.61 -6.25 -8.60
C LEU A 838 -25.38 -4.75 -8.66
N ALA A 839 -24.52 -4.21 -7.78
CA ALA A 839 -24.17 -2.79 -7.83
C ALA A 839 -23.45 -2.42 -9.14
N LYS A 840 -22.57 -3.30 -9.64
CA LYS A 840 -21.89 -3.12 -10.93
C LYS A 840 -22.84 -3.28 -12.12
N ALA A 841 -23.64 -4.34 -12.15
CA ALA A 841 -24.56 -4.63 -13.24
C ALA A 841 -25.61 -3.52 -13.41
N LEU A 842 -26.13 -2.98 -12.32
CA LEU A 842 -27.11 -1.89 -12.35
C LEU A 842 -26.48 -0.51 -12.57
N SER A 843 -25.15 -0.37 -12.43
CA SER A 843 -24.45 0.93 -12.46
C SER A 843 -25.03 1.96 -11.48
N LEU A 844 -25.40 1.52 -10.28
CA LEU A 844 -25.97 2.36 -9.21
C LEU A 844 -25.08 2.33 -7.96
N GLN A 845 -25.12 3.41 -7.17
CA GLN A 845 -24.35 3.53 -5.93
C GLN A 845 -25.13 2.92 -4.75
N PRO A 846 -24.51 2.01 -3.98
CA PRO A 846 -25.06 1.58 -2.69
C PRO A 846 -25.16 2.73 -1.70
N LEU A 847 -26.33 2.88 -1.08
CA LEU A 847 -26.60 3.86 -0.03
C LEU A 847 -26.66 3.21 1.35
N GLU A 848 -26.49 4.05 2.39
CA GLU A 848 -26.67 3.67 3.80
C GLU A 848 -25.80 2.49 4.29
N GLY A 849 -24.66 2.23 3.64
CA GLY A 849 -23.77 1.12 4.01
C GLY A 849 -24.35 -0.27 3.67
N THR A 850 -25.35 -0.33 2.77
CA THR A 850 -25.95 -1.59 2.33
C THR A 850 -25.06 -2.39 1.37
N ASP A 851 -23.87 -1.89 1.04
CA ASP A 851 -22.80 -2.61 0.35
C ASP A 851 -22.17 -3.72 1.20
N ILE A 852 -22.30 -3.65 2.53
CA ILE A 852 -21.77 -4.66 3.45
C ILE A 852 -22.94 -5.49 4.01
N PRO A 853 -23.11 -6.76 3.60
CA PRO A 853 -24.16 -7.60 4.14
C PRO A 853 -23.88 -7.94 5.60
N MET A 854 -24.81 -7.56 6.48
CA MET A 854 -24.73 -7.82 7.92
C MET A 854 -25.18 -9.25 8.31
N ASN A 855 -25.95 -9.90 7.43
CA ASN A 855 -26.49 -11.24 7.62
C ASN A 855 -26.19 -12.11 6.40
N THR A 856 -25.91 -13.39 6.61
CA THR A 856 -25.54 -14.37 5.58
C THR A 856 -26.75 -15.01 4.90
N SER A 857 -27.96 -14.84 5.45
CA SER A 857 -29.20 -15.46 4.96
C SER A 857 -30.12 -14.51 4.21
N THR A 858 -30.25 -13.26 4.66
CA THR A 858 -31.07 -12.24 4.00
C THR A 858 -30.39 -10.88 4.06
N HIS A 859 -30.59 -10.06 3.03
CA HIS A 859 -30.04 -8.71 2.98
C HIS A 859 -30.90 -7.80 2.10
N THR A 860 -30.88 -6.49 2.34
CA THR A 860 -31.53 -5.51 1.48
C THR A 860 -30.50 -4.49 1.03
N LEU A 861 -30.25 -4.46 -0.27
CA LEU A 861 -29.36 -3.51 -0.93
C LEU A 861 -30.19 -2.32 -1.45
N LYS A 862 -29.77 -1.12 -1.10
CA LYS A 862 -30.40 0.14 -1.49
C LYS A 862 -29.46 0.86 -2.46
N LEU A 863 -29.92 1.11 -3.67
CA LEU A 863 -29.12 1.63 -4.77
C LEU A 863 -29.72 2.93 -5.29
N TYR A 864 -28.85 3.87 -5.67
CA TYR A 864 -29.26 5.15 -6.25
C TYR A 864 -28.34 5.59 -7.39
N GLY A 865 -28.93 6.23 -8.38
CA GLY A 865 -28.27 6.77 -9.55
C GLY A 865 -29.11 7.85 -10.21
N LYS A 866 -28.53 8.46 -11.24
CA LYS A 866 -29.21 9.40 -12.12
C LYS A 866 -29.06 8.97 -13.56
N THR A 867 -30.08 9.15 -14.36
CA THR A 867 -29.97 8.98 -15.81
C THR A 867 -29.00 10.02 -16.40
N VAL A 868 -28.50 9.77 -17.61
CA VAL A 868 -27.65 10.71 -18.36
C VAL A 868 -28.34 12.06 -18.64
N THR A 869 -29.66 12.13 -18.54
CA THR A 869 -30.47 13.37 -18.64
C THR A 869 -30.74 14.04 -17.30
N GLY A 870 -30.39 13.38 -16.18
CA GLY A 870 -30.46 13.92 -14.82
C GLY A 870 -31.66 13.46 -13.97
N GLY A 871 -32.53 12.59 -14.50
CA GLY A 871 -33.64 11.99 -13.78
C GLY A 871 -33.19 11.00 -12.70
N LYS A 872 -33.90 10.94 -11.58
CA LYS A 872 -33.52 10.05 -10.46
C LYS A 872 -33.94 8.60 -10.71
N VAL A 873 -33.07 7.67 -10.31
CA VAL A 873 -33.32 6.22 -10.35
C VAL A 873 -32.94 5.60 -9.01
N ALA A 874 -33.91 4.99 -8.32
CA ALA A 874 -33.71 4.33 -7.04
C ALA A 874 -34.10 2.86 -7.14
N ALA A 875 -33.22 1.95 -6.71
CA ALA A 875 -33.51 0.53 -6.69
C ALA A 875 -33.36 -0.07 -5.29
N MET A 876 -34.30 -0.91 -4.89
CA MET A 876 -34.26 -1.70 -3.67
C MET A 876 -34.20 -3.18 -4.06
N VAL A 877 -33.10 -3.85 -3.67
CA VAL A 877 -32.89 -5.27 -3.96
C VAL A 877 -32.95 -6.07 -2.66
N ARG A 878 -33.97 -6.91 -2.51
CA ARG A 878 -34.08 -7.85 -1.39
C ARG A 878 -33.50 -9.18 -1.80
N MET A 879 -32.57 -9.71 -1.00
CA MET A 879 -31.84 -10.93 -1.27
C MET A 879 -32.10 -11.97 -0.20
N ALA A 880 -32.22 -13.23 -0.62
CA ALA A 880 -32.26 -14.39 0.26
C ALA A 880 -31.32 -15.48 -0.27
N TYR A 881 -30.43 -15.98 0.57
CA TYR A 881 -29.46 -17.02 0.21
C TYR A 881 -29.90 -18.41 0.68
N SER A 882 -29.77 -19.38 -0.20
CA SER A 882 -30.01 -20.80 0.07
C SER A 882 -28.90 -21.64 -0.55
N ALA A 883 -28.28 -22.52 0.25
CA ALA A 883 -27.19 -23.38 -0.20
C ALA A 883 -27.56 -24.35 -1.34
N LYS A 884 -28.86 -24.57 -1.61
CA LYS A 884 -29.35 -25.43 -2.70
C LYS A 884 -29.61 -24.68 -4.01
N THR A 885 -29.98 -23.39 -3.92
CA THR A 885 -30.54 -22.64 -5.06
C THR A 885 -29.77 -21.37 -5.38
N GLY A 886 -28.77 -20.99 -4.59
CA GLY A 886 -28.02 -19.75 -4.74
C GLY A 886 -28.72 -18.57 -4.08
N VAL A 887 -28.62 -17.37 -4.67
CA VAL A 887 -29.23 -16.15 -4.15
C VAL A 887 -30.49 -15.83 -4.93
N THR A 888 -31.64 -15.81 -4.27
CA THR A 888 -32.90 -15.29 -4.82
C THR A 888 -32.95 -13.79 -4.57
N VAL A 889 -33.23 -13.00 -5.61
CA VAL A 889 -33.25 -11.54 -5.54
C VAL A 889 -34.58 -10.98 -6.02
N GLN A 890 -35.17 -10.08 -5.25
CA GLN A 890 -36.33 -9.28 -5.66
C GLN A 890 -35.86 -7.84 -5.85
N ILE A 891 -35.85 -7.38 -7.10
CA ILE A 891 -35.45 -6.03 -7.48
C ILE A 891 -36.72 -5.20 -7.63
N LYS A 892 -36.79 -4.06 -6.94
CA LYS A 892 -37.80 -3.03 -7.16
C LYS A 892 -37.10 -1.75 -7.58
N CYS A 893 -37.40 -1.22 -8.75
CA CYS A 893 -36.81 0.00 -9.28
C CYS A 893 -37.88 1.08 -9.43
N ARG A 894 -37.54 2.31 -9.07
CA ARG A 894 -38.33 3.52 -9.30
C ARG A 894 -37.53 4.53 -10.09
N SER A 895 -38.16 5.19 -11.06
CA SER A 895 -37.54 6.26 -11.83
C SER A 895 -38.49 7.45 -12.01
N GLU A 896 -37.94 8.66 -12.11
CA GLU A 896 -38.68 9.87 -12.51
C GLU A 896 -39.04 9.85 -14.01
N GLU A 897 -38.31 9.11 -14.84
CA GLU A 897 -38.46 9.08 -16.30
C GLU A 897 -39.07 7.75 -16.77
N GLU A 898 -39.98 7.83 -17.74
CA GLU A 898 -40.73 6.69 -18.29
C GLU A 898 -39.82 5.76 -19.13
N GLY A 899 -39.99 4.44 -18.95
CA GLY A 899 -39.24 3.38 -19.61
C GLY A 899 -37.94 3.00 -18.90
N VAL A 900 -37.45 3.79 -17.94
CA VAL A 900 -36.13 3.56 -17.30
C VAL A 900 -36.20 2.45 -16.24
N ALA A 901 -37.27 2.40 -15.44
CA ALA A 901 -37.40 1.41 -14.37
C ALA A 901 -37.36 -0.05 -14.87
N PRO A 902 -38.12 -0.45 -15.92
CA PRO A 902 -38.02 -1.81 -16.47
C PRO A 902 -36.68 -2.08 -17.15
N LEU A 903 -36.10 -1.11 -17.88
CA LEU A 903 -34.79 -1.26 -18.55
C LEU A 903 -33.65 -1.54 -17.56
N ILE A 904 -33.68 -0.91 -16.38
CA ILE A 904 -32.68 -1.11 -15.34
C ILE A 904 -32.80 -2.51 -14.73
N ILE A 905 -34.02 -3.00 -14.51
CA ILE A 905 -34.22 -4.37 -14.02
C ILE A 905 -33.73 -5.39 -15.06
N GLY A 906 -34.02 -5.16 -16.34
CA GLY A 906 -33.53 -5.98 -17.45
C GLY A 906 -32.02 -5.95 -17.65
N SER A 907 -31.26 -5.11 -16.93
CA SER A 907 -29.78 -5.14 -16.97
C SER A 907 -29.17 -6.26 -16.12
N VAL A 908 -29.99 -6.99 -15.34
CA VAL A 908 -29.59 -8.09 -14.46
C VAL A 908 -30.13 -9.44 -14.94
N ALA A 909 -31.20 -9.42 -15.73
CA ALA A 909 -31.76 -10.60 -16.38
C ALA A 909 -30.86 -11.02 -17.55
#